data_AF-A0A5C9BWW9-F1
#
_entry.id   AF-A0A5C9BWW9-F1
#
_cell.length_a   1.000
_cell.length_b   1.000
_cell.length_c   1.000
_cell.angle_alpha   90.00
_cell.angle_beta   90.00
_cell.angle_gamma   90.00
#
_symmetry.space_group_name_H-M   'P 1'
#
loop_
_entity.id
_entity.type
_entity.pdbx_description
1 polymer ?
#
loop_
_entity_poly.entity_id
_entity_poly.type
_entity_poly.pdbx_seq_one_letter_code
_entity_poly.pdbx_strand_id
1 'polypeptide(L)'
;MKHHAPPSAQRGVALWMLLILVAMAGGYAFYRSANSQFNKTGQEAKIAAVLVRAKEALLARAVTDDNRPGSLPCPDLVTNSQGLNNIPGDGKADMFAMTQCPSYVGWLPWVTLDLPELTDDAGTRLWYVLSPALKDDDSAHPINSDTAMVLEVDGSSDIAALIIAPRAPLGSQTRPSNNPADYLDGENGNGNDHKYVAGPRSDNFNDIVLVITRQELMAAVEKRVANEVNSCLNQHAASSANTDHRYPWPAPLSASGFQGKENSFFGRVPTTQPGSGPEAALKSTIAKLTLTANQLGNTADASQQLLALNALGETITQARNLFDAIFSAANKLKQVADDADNLLLGIDSAVDLAVANGRISVTEGRTIRTLTTTTDSTLESLRDQTAQLGIDVMPWQLTQLANALGASNTSTALLNSTQATLSLLNATTAAHPLASTALASAQSTAPGAYQAALASASSPSDLTLLNVAKAAANALSSEIINLGGKIEASRVNVLASEASVYKTSIESANAALLNAPSTDNLKALQAALAATKAAVNGIVTGVPDVSTAQSNALSSLETAESAATAPIANYALVDAGATAVIANLNALLTSISNNQLIDNNVTHTSLIAAINTFKTKRTEFTQVDTASPRPVQKTITPYANLLGNAAVDIDIWAKIISANAALVAPLAKANPASANTDPSEAAVLDNSAFKLASDALASITGKNESASLLQAYIDNPSTTNQAKAIAALAETAALVNSLLAAANALDTPLSGTTASAFPIVWQSSRCDFMLPTATWWSSNQWANSVFYQISNATMTQPGKLTVNGTGSYRVVTLVAGRALAGQTRGPLNVSVFLEGINADSSRNGDASTPTTAFTSAPPSATFNDRLAY
;
A
#
# COMPACT_ATOMS: atom_id res chain seq x y z
N MET A 1 55.67 18.89 10.19
CA MET A 1 55.12 17.55 10.51
C MET A 1 53.61 17.70 10.67
N LYS A 2 52.83 17.31 9.66
CA LYS A 2 51.36 17.35 9.67
C LYS A 2 50.86 15.94 9.37
N HIS A 3 50.35 15.26 10.38
CA HIS A 3 49.67 13.97 10.22
C HIS A 3 48.34 14.18 9.51
N HIS A 4 48.19 13.55 8.35
CA HIS A 4 46.89 13.43 7.68
C HIS A 4 46.10 12.30 8.33
N ALA A 5 44.87 12.59 8.75
CA ALA A 5 43.89 11.57 9.12
C ALA A 5 43.35 10.87 7.87
N PRO A 6 43.06 9.56 7.90
CA PRO A 6 42.61 8.82 6.73
C PRO A 6 41.13 9.09 6.42
N PRO A 7 40.72 9.03 5.13
CA PRO A 7 39.34 9.23 4.72
C PRO A 7 38.45 8.05 5.13
N SER A 8 37.22 8.36 5.54
CA SER A 8 36.16 7.43 5.88
C SER A 8 35.71 6.65 4.64
N ALA A 9 36.02 5.35 4.60
CA ALA A 9 35.61 4.45 3.54
C ALA A 9 34.10 4.14 3.59
N GLN A 10 33.43 4.29 2.45
CA GLN A 10 32.11 3.75 2.15
C GLN A 10 32.12 2.22 2.35
N ARG A 11 31.48 1.74 3.42
CA ARG A 11 31.46 0.30 3.78
C ARG A 11 30.28 -0.50 3.21
N GLY A 12 29.44 0.08 2.34
CA GLY A 12 28.26 -0.60 1.79
C GLY A 12 28.52 -1.47 0.56
N VAL A 13 29.29 -0.97 -0.41
CA VAL A 13 29.49 -1.65 -1.71
C VAL A 13 30.50 -2.82 -1.62
N ALA A 14 31.51 -2.67 -0.77
CA ALA A 14 32.51 -3.72 -0.56
C ALA A 14 31.94 -4.99 0.09
N LEU A 15 30.91 -4.84 0.94
CA LEU A 15 30.26 -5.98 1.59
C LEU A 15 29.41 -6.77 0.59
N TRP A 16 28.69 -6.10 -0.32
CA TRP A 16 27.94 -6.71 -1.41
C TRP A 16 28.84 -7.49 -2.38
N MET A 17 29.97 -6.91 -2.79
CA MET A 17 30.94 -7.64 -3.63
C MET A 17 31.56 -8.84 -2.92
N LEU A 18 31.85 -8.74 -1.62
CA LEU A 18 32.36 -9.86 -0.83
C LEU A 18 31.32 -10.98 -0.66
N LEU A 19 30.05 -10.63 -0.49
CA LEU A 19 28.96 -11.60 -0.32
C LEU A 19 28.66 -12.35 -1.62
N ILE A 20 28.72 -11.66 -2.77
CA ILE A 20 28.68 -12.27 -4.11
C ILE A 20 29.88 -13.21 -4.28
N LEU A 21 31.10 -12.78 -3.93
CA LEU A 21 32.30 -13.62 -4.01
C LEU A 21 32.24 -14.87 -3.11
N VAL A 22 31.70 -14.75 -1.90
CA VAL A 22 31.56 -15.88 -0.96
C VAL A 22 30.42 -16.83 -1.39
N ALA A 23 29.33 -16.31 -1.94
CA ALA A 23 28.27 -17.12 -2.54
C ALA A 23 28.74 -17.86 -3.79
N MET A 24 29.54 -17.20 -4.65
CA MET A 24 30.22 -17.83 -5.80
C MET A 24 31.19 -18.93 -5.34
N ALA A 25 31.97 -18.70 -4.28
CA ALA A 25 32.91 -19.69 -3.75
C ALA A 25 32.20 -20.91 -3.11
N GLY A 26 31.07 -20.69 -2.44
CA GLY A 26 30.24 -21.76 -1.85
C GLY A 26 29.54 -22.63 -2.89
N GLY A 27 29.00 -22.02 -3.95
CA GLY A 27 28.40 -22.74 -5.09
C GLY A 27 29.42 -23.56 -5.88
N TYR A 28 30.63 -23.02 -6.06
CA TYR A 28 31.72 -23.70 -6.75
C TYR A 28 32.20 -24.99 -6.04
N ALA A 29 32.18 -25.02 -4.70
CA ALA A 29 32.61 -26.18 -3.91
C ALA A 29 31.58 -27.33 -3.90
N PHE A 30 30.28 -27.01 -3.92
CA PHE A 30 29.20 -28.00 -3.95
C PHE A 30 28.96 -28.57 -5.35
N TYR A 31 29.11 -27.75 -6.40
CA TYR A 31 28.94 -28.18 -7.79
C TYR A 31 30.03 -29.16 -8.27
N ARG A 32 31.24 -29.06 -7.73
CA ARG A 32 32.38 -29.91 -8.12
C ARG A 32 32.20 -31.39 -7.76
N SER A 33 31.30 -31.73 -6.83
CA SER A 33 31.01 -33.14 -6.48
C SER A 33 29.84 -33.74 -7.27
N ALA A 34 28.97 -32.92 -7.86
CA ALA A 34 27.78 -33.36 -8.58
C ALA A 34 28.00 -33.53 -10.10
N ASN A 35 29.04 -32.93 -10.68
CA ASN A 35 29.31 -33.00 -12.12
C ASN A 35 30.62 -33.76 -12.42
N SER A 36 30.59 -35.08 -12.26
CA SER A 36 31.75 -35.98 -12.45
C SER A 36 32.06 -36.31 -13.92
N GLN A 37 31.72 -35.44 -14.88
CA GLN A 37 32.00 -35.66 -16.32
C GLN A 37 33.21 -34.90 -16.88
N PHE A 38 33.86 -34.01 -16.12
CA PHE A 38 35.00 -33.22 -16.62
C PHE A 38 36.36 -33.83 -16.27
N ASN A 39 36.81 -34.80 -17.07
CA ASN A 39 38.16 -35.33 -17.00
C ASN A 39 39.16 -34.39 -17.70
N LYS A 40 39.83 -33.56 -16.88
CA LYS A 40 41.11 -32.83 -17.09
C LYS A 40 41.70 -32.83 -18.52
N THR A 41 41.23 -31.92 -19.37
CA THR A 41 42.06 -31.23 -20.39
C THR A 41 41.85 -29.72 -20.29
N GLY A 42 42.88 -28.92 -20.56
CA GLY A 42 42.83 -27.46 -20.40
C GLY A 42 41.82 -26.74 -21.32
N GLN A 43 41.46 -27.36 -22.45
CA GLN A 43 40.46 -26.83 -23.39
C GLN A 43 39.02 -27.01 -22.89
N GLU A 44 38.68 -28.17 -22.32
CA GLU A 44 37.36 -28.41 -21.71
C GLU A 44 37.10 -27.51 -20.50
N ALA A 45 38.14 -27.24 -19.70
CA ALA A 45 38.04 -26.28 -18.61
C ALA A 45 37.78 -24.84 -19.10
N LYS A 46 38.36 -24.46 -20.26
CA LYS A 46 38.19 -23.13 -20.84
C LYS A 46 36.77 -22.92 -21.38
N ILE A 47 36.24 -23.86 -22.15
CA ILE A 47 34.87 -23.75 -22.69
C ILE A 47 33.82 -23.78 -21.57
N ALA A 48 34.02 -24.59 -20.54
CA ALA A 48 33.15 -24.59 -19.35
C ALA A 48 33.14 -23.22 -18.66
N ALA A 49 34.31 -22.58 -18.50
CA ALA A 49 34.39 -21.24 -17.92
C ALA A 49 33.68 -20.17 -18.77
N VAL A 50 33.76 -20.28 -20.10
CA VAL A 50 33.07 -19.37 -21.02
C VAL A 50 31.55 -19.52 -20.92
N LEU A 51 31.04 -20.75 -20.92
CA LEU A 51 29.62 -21.05 -20.76
C LEU A 51 29.08 -20.57 -19.41
N VAL A 52 29.83 -20.81 -18.32
CA VAL A 52 29.47 -20.32 -16.97
C VAL A 52 29.40 -18.80 -16.94
N ARG A 53 30.35 -18.10 -17.56
CA ARG A 53 30.34 -16.62 -17.61
C ARG A 53 29.12 -16.09 -18.36
N ALA A 54 28.73 -16.71 -19.47
CA ALA A 54 27.51 -16.36 -20.20
C ALA A 54 26.25 -16.56 -19.33
N LYS A 55 26.20 -17.68 -18.60
CA LYS A 55 25.09 -17.98 -17.68
C LYS A 55 24.98 -16.99 -16.53
N GLU A 56 26.10 -16.67 -15.89
CA GLU A 56 26.13 -15.67 -14.81
C GLU A 56 25.64 -14.31 -15.29
N ALA A 57 25.97 -13.90 -16.52
CA ALA A 57 25.50 -12.65 -17.09
C ALA A 57 23.98 -12.65 -17.35
N LEU A 58 23.41 -13.75 -17.83
CA LEU A 58 21.95 -13.88 -17.99
C LEU A 58 21.22 -13.83 -16.64
N LEU A 59 21.73 -14.56 -15.63
CA LEU A 59 21.19 -14.51 -14.27
C LEU A 59 21.29 -13.11 -13.67
N ALA A 60 22.42 -12.44 -13.85
CA ALA A 60 22.64 -11.07 -13.41
C ALA A 60 21.65 -10.11 -14.09
N ARG A 61 21.51 -10.19 -15.43
CA ARG A 61 20.56 -9.36 -16.19
C ARG A 61 19.12 -9.52 -15.70
N ALA A 62 18.69 -10.75 -15.38
CA ALA A 62 17.36 -11.01 -14.84
C ALA A 62 17.16 -10.43 -13.43
N VAL A 63 18.21 -10.44 -12.61
CA VAL A 63 18.19 -9.87 -11.25
C VAL A 63 18.25 -8.34 -11.27
N THR A 64 19.03 -7.74 -12.17
CA THR A 64 19.23 -6.29 -12.21
C THR A 64 18.20 -5.56 -13.07
N ASP A 65 17.22 -6.26 -13.63
CA ASP A 65 16.10 -5.58 -14.28
C ASP A 65 15.32 -4.78 -13.25
N ASP A 66 15.29 -3.46 -13.37
CA ASP A 66 14.59 -2.58 -12.42
C ASP A 66 13.07 -2.73 -12.52
N ASN A 67 12.55 -3.02 -13.72
CA ASN A 67 11.12 -2.99 -14.03
C ASN A 67 10.51 -4.36 -14.32
N ARG A 68 11.32 -5.39 -14.56
CA ARG A 68 10.85 -6.74 -14.89
C ARG A 68 11.80 -7.80 -14.31
N PRO A 69 11.88 -7.94 -12.99
CA PRO A 69 12.76 -8.91 -12.37
C PRO A 69 12.43 -10.33 -12.86
N GLY A 70 13.43 -11.04 -13.39
CA GLY A 70 13.26 -12.36 -13.98
C GLY A 70 13.13 -12.38 -15.51
N SER A 71 12.98 -11.23 -16.17
CA SER A 71 13.01 -11.18 -17.63
C SER A 71 14.41 -11.45 -18.18
N LEU A 72 14.46 -11.95 -19.41
CA LEU A 72 15.67 -12.22 -20.16
C LEU A 72 15.59 -11.56 -21.55
N PRO A 73 16.72 -11.05 -22.07
CA PRO A 73 16.74 -10.39 -23.37
C PRO A 73 16.43 -11.39 -24.48
N CYS A 74 15.84 -10.90 -25.59
CA CYS A 74 15.76 -11.68 -26.82
C CYS A 74 17.17 -12.07 -27.29
N PRO A 75 17.32 -13.24 -27.95
CA PRO A 75 18.55 -13.56 -28.66
C PRO A 75 18.94 -12.48 -29.67
N ASP A 76 20.23 -12.45 -30.04
CA ASP A 76 20.72 -11.71 -31.21
C ASP A 76 20.45 -12.56 -32.45
N LEU A 77 19.59 -12.05 -33.33
CA LEU A 77 19.10 -12.71 -34.51
C LEU A 77 20.24 -13.13 -35.42
N VAL A 78 19.90 -14.09 -36.24
CA VAL A 78 20.71 -14.51 -37.38
C VAL A 78 20.23 -13.85 -38.68
N THR A 79 19.04 -13.24 -38.77
CA THR A 79 18.51 -12.68 -40.04
C THR A 79 18.22 -11.18 -39.97
N ASN A 80 18.64 -10.43 -41.00
CA ASN A 80 18.46 -8.98 -41.08
C ASN A 80 16.97 -8.63 -41.28
N SER A 81 16.41 -7.84 -40.37
CA SER A 81 15.11 -7.20 -40.56
C SER A 81 15.32 -5.71 -40.78
N GLN A 82 15.31 -5.28 -42.06
CA GLN A 82 15.49 -3.87 -42.42
C GLN A 82 14.44 -2.93 -41.80
N GLY A 83 13.28 -3.47 -41.37
CA GLY A 83 12.23 -2.71 -40.71
C GLY A 83 12.39 -2.55 -39.19
N LEU A 84 13.27 -3.32 -38.53
CA LEU A 84 13.42 -3.36 -37.06
C LEU A 84 14.80 -2.92 -36.56
N ASN A 85 15.72 -2.49 -37.44
CA ASN A 85 17.11 -2.17 -37.10
C ASN A 85 17.88 -3.31 -36.39
N ASN A 86 17.41 -4.56 -36.53
CA ASN A 86 18.08 -5.74 -36.01
C ASN A 86 19.24 -6.12 -36.95
N ILE A 87 20.48 -6.08 -36.43
CA ILE A 87 21.70 -6.36 -37.18
C ILE A 87 22.24 -7.72 -36.72
N PRO A 88 22.24 -8.76 -37.59
CA PRO A 88 22.65 -10.09 -37.17
C PRO A 88 24.07 -10.13 -36.62
N GLY A 89 24.22 -10.68 -35.42
CA GLY A 89 25.52 -10.96 -34.83
C GLY A 89 26.28 -9.70 -34.40
N ASP A 90 25.60 -8.59 -34.16
CA ASP A 90 26.17 -7.35 -33.60
C ASP A 90 26.30 -7.40 -32.06
N GLY A 91 25.85 -8.51 -31.46
CA GLY A 91 25.89 -8.78 -30.03
C GLY A 91 24.76 -8.14 -29.25
N LYS A 92 23.77 -7.50 -29.88
CA LYS A 92 22.65 -6.89 -29.19
C LYS A 92 21.42 -7.77 -29.25
N ALA A 93 20.64 -7.74 -28.17
CA ALA A 93 19.31 -8.32 -28.14
C ALA A 93 18.42 -7.61 -29.17
N ASP A 94 17.67 -8.38 -29.93
CA ASP A 94 16.82 -7.80 -30.96
C ASP A 94 15.62 -7.04 -30.42
N MET A 95 15.20 -6.06 -31.22
CA MET A 95 13.93 -5.39 -31.04
C MET A 95 12.77 -6.36 -31.32
N PHE A 96 11.73 -6.26 -30.50
CA PHE A 96 10.50 -7.04 -30.62
C PHE A 96 9.81 -6.81 -31.97
N ALA A 97 9.28 -7.90 -32.54
CA ALA A 97 8.28 -7.83 -33.61
C ALA A 97 6.89 -7.87 -32.96
N MET A 98 6.24 -6.70 -32.88
CA MET A 98 5.09 -6.46 -31.99
C MET A 98 5.47 -6.71 -30.53
N THR A 99 5.09 -7.85 -29.96
CA THR A 99 5.35 -8.24 -28.56
C THR A 99 6.20 -9.51 -28.45
N GLN A 100 6.72 -10.03 -29.56
CA GLN A 100 7.46 -11.30 -29.60
C GLN A 100 8.91 -11.07 -29.99
N CYS A 101 9.82 -11.88 -29.44
CA CYS A 101 11.17 -11.93 -29.98
C CYS A 101 11.08 -12.39 -31.45
N PRO A 102 11.84 -11.77 -32.38
CA PRO A 102 11.84 -12.22 -33.77
C PRO A 102 12.29 -13.69 -33.94
N SER A 103 13.14 -14.17 -33.03
CA SER A 103 13.48 -15.57 -32.84
C SER A 103 13.74 -15.83 -31.36
N TYR A 104 13.40 -17.03 -30.88
CA TYR A 104 13.74 -17.51 -29.54
C TYR A 104 15.01 -18.36 -29.51
N VAL A 105 15.65 -18.53 -30.67
CA VAL A 105 16.94 -19.18 -30.87
C VAL A 105 17.84 -18.27 -31.70
N GLY A 106 19.00 -17.91 -31.16
CA GLY A 106 19.94 -17.00 -31.85
C GLY A 106 21.31 -16.99 -31.18
N TRP A 107 22.12 -15.99 -31.49
CA TRP A 107 23.39 -15.76 -30.81
C TRP A 107 23.15 -15.19 -29.41
N LEU A 108 24.09 -15.44 -28.50
CA LEU A 108 24.11 -14.77 -27.20
C LEU A 108 24.30 -13.26 -27.41
N PRO A 109 23.41 -12.40 -26.89
CA PRO A 109 23.51 -10.94 -27.06
C PRO A 109 24.55 -10.34 -26.09
N TRP A 110 25.83 -10.61 -26.35
CA TRP A 110 26.94 -10.29 -25.46
C TRP A 110 27.11 -8.78 -25.19
N VAL A 111 26.80 -7.89 -26.15
CA VAL A 111 26.80 -6.43 -25.92
C VAL A 111 25.69 -6.04 -24.93
N THR A 112 24.47 -6.57 -25.11
CA THR A 112 23.36 -6.30 -24.19
C THR A 112 23.63 -6.82 -22.78
N LEU A 113 24.41 -7.91 -22.67
CA LEU A 113 24.82 -8.50 -21.40
C LEU A 113 26.09 -7.88 -20.80
N ASP A 114 26.63 -6.82 -21.40
CA ASP A 114 27.89 -6.17 -21.00
C ASP A 114 29.06 -7.16 -20.85
N LEU A 115 29.13 -8.10 -21.81
CA LEU A 115 30.18 -9.10 -21.92
C LEU A 115 31.11 -8.75 -23.08
N PRO A 116 32.40 -9.15 -23.02
CA PRO A 116 33.17 -9.31 -24.25
C PRO A 116 32.54 -10.42 -25.11
N GLU A 117 32.77 -10.39 -26.42
CA GLU A 117 32.33 -11.47 -27.31
C GLU A 117 32.91 -12.82 -26.84
N LEU A 118 32.01 -13.75 -26.54
CA LEU A 118 32.34 -15.08 -26.03
C LEU A 118 32.28 -16.12 -27.14
N THR A 119 33.36 -16.87 -27.33
CA THR A 119 33.45 -17.95 -28.31
C THR A 119 33.87 -19.28 -27.68
N ASP A 120 33.49 -20.36 -28.34
CA ASP A 120 33.90 -21.72 -27.99
C ASP A 120 35.37 -22.02 -28.33
N ASP A 121 35.79 -23.27 -28.18
CA ASP A 121 37.15 -23.70 -28.45
C ASP A 121 37.50 -23.75 -29.95
N ALA A 122 36.50 -23.65 -30.84
CA ALA A 122 36.65 -23.53 -32.29
C ALA A 122 36.56 -22.08 -32.78
N GLY A 123 36.33 -21.12 -31.88
CA GLY A 123 36.18 -19.70 -32.23
C GLY A 123 34.77 -19.31 -32.69
N THR A 124 33.77 -20.19 -32.50
CA THR A 124 32.38 -19.92 -32.84
C THR A 124 31.66 -19.24 -31.68
N ARG A 125 30.75 -18.30 -31.97
CA ARG A 125 29.89 -17.66 -30.97
C ARG A 125 28.99 -18.67 -30.28
N LEU A 126 28.63 -18.36 -29.03
CA LEU A 126 27.63 -19.13 -28.29
C LEU A 126 26.22 -18.87 -28.82
N TRP A 127 25.45 -19.95 -28.95
CA TRP A 127 24.02 -19.88 -29.19
C TRP A 127 23.27 -19.73 -27.86
N TYR A 128 22.12 -19.06 -27.93
CA TYR A 128 21.25 -18.77 -26.81
C TYR A 128 19.80 -19.07 -27.20
N VAL A 129 19.11 -19.77 -26.31
CA VAL A 129 17.69 -20.13 -26.43
C VAL A 129 16.95 -19.57 -25.23
N LEU A 130 15.83 -18.90 -25.49
CA LEU A 130 14.98 -18.29 -24.47
C LEU A 130 13.60 -18.94 -24.42
N SER A 131 13.11 -19.28 -23.23
CA SER A 131 11.70 -19.61 -23.03
C SER A 131 10.83 -18.35 -23.26
N PRO A 132 9.84 -18.37 -24.18
CA PRO A 132 9.03 -17.20 -24.52
C PRO A 132 8.32 -16.51 -23.34
N ALA A 133 8.05 -17.25 -22.27
CA ALA A 133 7.42 -16.73 -21.06
C ALA A 133 8.31 -15.75 -20.26
N LEU A 134 9.61 -15.69 -20.56
CA LEU A 134 10.59 -14.85 -19.86
C LEU A 134 11.09 -13.67 -20.70
N LYS A 135 10.49 -13.43 -21.87
CA LYS A 135 10.89 -12.31 -22.73
C LYS A 135 10.72 -10.96 -22.01
N ASP A 136 11.62 -10.04 -22.30
CA ASP A 136 11.65 -8.70 -21.70
C ASP A 136 10.59 -7.73 -22.27
N ASP A 137 9.33 -8.13 -22.19
CA ASP A 137 8.14 -7.41 -22.70
C ASP A 137 6.95 -7.54 -21.74
N ASP A 138 6.09 -6.53 -21.67
CA ASP A 138 4.98 -6.50 -20.71
C ASP A 138 3.92 -7.58 -20.98
N SER A 139 3.83 -8.09 -22.22
CA SER A 139 2.97 -9.25 -22.54
C SER A 139 3.47 -10.57 -21.94
N ALA A 140 4.64 -10.59 -21.31
CA ALA A 140 5.17 -11.76 -20.61
C ALA A 140 4.70 -11.86 -19.15
N HIS A 141 4.06 -10.81 -18.62
CA HIS A 141 3.55 -10.82 -17.25
C HIS A 141 2.44 -11.88 -17.07
N PRO A 142 2.40 -12.60 -15.93
CA PRO A 142 3.34 -12.50 -14.82
C PRO A 142 4.63 -13.32 -15.02
N ILE A 143 5.77 -12.71 -14.69
CA ILE A 143 7.09 -13.33 -14.52
C ILE A 143 7.36 -13.49 -13.03
N ASN A 144 7.14 -14.70 -12.50
CA ASN A 144 7.36 -15.06 -11.11
C ASN A 144 7.72 -16.55 -10.97
N SER A 145 7.88 -17.01 -9.73
CA SER A 145 8.27 -18.38 -9.41
C SER A 145 7.31 -19.44 -9.94
N ASP A 146 6.03 -19.12 -10.19
CA ASP A 146 5.01 -20.06 -10.68
C ASP A 146 4.81 -19.95 -12.21
N THR A 147 5.52 -19.05 -12.91
CA THR A 147 5.50 -18.96 -14.38
C THR A 147 5.96 -20.27 -15.01
N ALA A 148 5.15 -20.84 -15.91
CA ALA A 148 5.47 -22.10 -16.59
C ALA A 148 6.51 -21.90 -17.70
N MET A 149 7.39 -22.90 -17.86
CA MET A 149 8.40 -22.93 -18.93
C MET A 149 8.07 -23.99 -19.98
N VAL A 150 8.48 -23.76 -21.23
CA VAL A 150 8.19 -24.63 -22.37
C VAL A 150 9.40 -25.39 -22.92
N LEU A 151 10.62 -24.99 -22.56
CA LEU A 151 11.84 -25.64 -23.05
C LEU A 151 12.05 -27.01 -22.37
N GLU A 152 12.51 -27.98 -23.15
CA GLU A 152 12.81 -29.34 -22.72
C GLU A 152 14.22 -29.76 -23.16
N VAL A 153 14.98 -30.38 -22.26
CA VAL A 153 16.26 -31.02 -22.56
C VAL A 153 16.22 -32.46 -22.10
N ASP A 154 16.44 -33.41 -23.02
CA ASP A 154 16.47 -34.86 -22.74
C ASP A 154 15.23 -35.39 -21.98
N GLY A 155 14.03 -34.87 -22.27
CA GLY A 155 12.82 -35.24 -21.52
C GLY A 155 12.54 -34.38 -20.28
N SER A 156 13.50 -33.56 -19.84
CA SER A 156 13.36 -32.70 -18.66
C SER A 156 12.81 -31.33 -19.04
N SER A 157 11.62 -31.00 -18.53
CA SER A 157 11.01 -29.68 -18.65
C SER A 157 11.58 -28.68 -17.63
N ASP A 158 10.94 -27.51 -17.53
CA ASP A 158 11.21 -26.46 -16.52
C ASP A 158 12.51 -25.66 -16.76
N ILE A 159 12.84 -25.47 -18.02
CA ILE A 159 14.06 -24.80 -18.49
C ILE A 159 13.74 -23.36 -18.90
N ALA A 160 14.45 -22.41 -18.29
CA ALA A 160 14.29 -20.99 -18.56
C ALA A 160 15.04 -20.56 -19.83
N ALA A 161 16.27 -21.06 -20.00
CA ALA A 161 17.13 -20.74 -21.13
C ALA A 161 18.21 -21.81 -21.33
N LEU A 162 18.82 -21.80 -22.52
CA LEU A 162 19.97 -22.63 -22.88
C LEU A 162 21.09 -21.76 -23.44
N ILE A 163 22.33 -22.14 -23.15
CA ILE A 163 23.51 -21.63 -23.84
C ILE A 163 24.21 -22.82 -24.48
N ILE A 164 24.40 -22.78 -25.80
CA ILE A 164 24.94 -23.90 -26.56
C ILE A 164 26.25 -23.49 -27.23
N ALA A 165 27.31 -24.27 -26.99
CA ALA A 165 28.57 -24.14 -27.71
C ALA A 165 28.64 -25.17 -28.84
N PRO A 166 28.65 -24.74 -30.13
CA PRO A 166 28.54 -25.61 -31.30
C PRO A 166 29.86 -26.31 -31.73
N ARG A 167 30.99 -25.95 -31.12
CA ARG A 167 32.34 -26.48 -31.37
C ARG A 167 32.72 -26.52 -32.85
N ALA A 168 33.57 -27.46 -33.26
CA ALA A 168 34.01 -27.60 -34.64
C ALA A 168 32.88 -28.20 -35.52
N PRO A 169 32.75 -27.77 -36.79
CA PRO A 169 31.67 -28.24 -37.66
C PRO A 169 31.69 -29.76 -37.85
N LEU A 170 30.51 -30.39 -37.80
CA LEU A 170 30.29 -31.81 -38.08
C LEU A 170 29.47 -32.02 -39.36
N GLY A 171 29.73 -33.12 -40.07
CA GLY A 171 28.95 -33.53 -41.23
C GLY A 171 28.88 -32.46 -42.33
N SER A 172 27.66 -32.06 -42.71
CA SER A 172 27.37 -31.08 -43.77
C SER A 172 27.17 -29.64 -43.26
N GLN A 173 27.51 -29.36 -41.99
CA GLN A 173 27.40 -28.01 -41.43
C GLN A 173 28.23 -27.01 -42.24
N THR A 174 27.58 -25.93 -42.69
CA THR A 174 28.22 -24.91 -43.54
C THR A 174 28.28 -23.58 -42.80
N ARG A 175 29.50 -23.18 -42.37
CA ARG A 175 29.73 -21.96 -41.58
C ARG A 175 30.62 -20.97 -42.35
N PRO A 176 30.39 -19.64 -42.29
CA PRO A 176 29.36 -18.96 -41.51
C PRO A 176 27.97 -19.00 -42.18
N SER A 177 26.91 -19.09 -41.38
CA SER A 177 25.50 -19.10 -41.81
C SER A 177 24.62 -18.46 -40.73
N ASN A 178 23.33 -18.35 -41.04
CA ASN A 178 22.28 -17.79 -40.20
C ASN A 178 21.24 -18.85 -39.78
N ASN A 179 21.49 -20.13 -40.08
CA ASN A 179 20.60 -21.23 -39.75
C ASN A 179 21.15 -22.00 -38.52
N PRO A 180 20.37 -22.21 -37.45
CA PRO A 180 20.80 -23.02 -36.30
C PRO A 180 21.36 -24.39 -36.71
N ALA A 181 20.76 -25.06 -37.70
CA ALA A 181 21.20 -26.38 -38.17
C ALA A 181 22.60 -26.39 -38.84
N ASP A 182 23.14 -25.22 -39.23
CA ASP A 182 24.51 -25.11 -39.75
C ASP A 182 25.57 -25.03 -38.64
N TYR A 183 25.13 -24.96 -37.38
CA TYR A 183 25.99 -24.85 -36.20
C TYR A 183 25.70 -25.91 -35.15
N LEU A 184 24.44 -26.17 -34.86
CA LEU A 184 23.98 -27.06 -33.80
C LEU A 184 23.71 -28.46 -34.34
N ASP A 185 23.91 -29.47 -33.50
CA ASP A 185 23.86 -30.88 -33.87
C ASP A 185 22.50 -31.52 -33.57
N GLY A 186 22.02 -32.37 -34.47
CA GLY A 186 20.82 -33.18 -34.26
C GLY A 186 19.58 -32.33 -33.95
N GLU A 187 18.90 -32.66 -32.84
CA GLU A 187 17.69 -31.94 -32.39
C GLU A 187 17.99 -30.48 -32.04
N ASN A 188 19.20 -30.14 -31.59
CA ASN A 188 19.53 -28.76 -31.23
C ASN A 188 19.48 -27.80 -32.43
N GLY A 189 19.62 -28.32 -33.65
CA GLY A 189 19.45 -27.55 -34.89
C GLY A 189 17.99 -27.28 -35.27
N ASN A 190 17.03 -27.98 -34.65
CA ASN A 190 15.59 -27.82 -34.85
C ASN A 190 15.03 -26.76 -33.88
N GLY A 191 15.34 -25.50 -34.12
CA GLY A 191 14.98 -24.40 -33.21
C GLY A 191 13.49 -24.06 -33.07
N ASN A 192 12.57 -24.90 -33.55
CA ASN A 192 11.14 -24.55 -33.70
C ASN A 192 10.19 -25.34 -32.78
N ASP A 193 10.65 -26.39 -32.09
CA ASP A 193 9.77 -27.26 -31.29
C ASP A 193 10.08 -27.24 -29.78
N HIS A 194 11.01 -26.39 -29.36
CA HIS A 194 11.46 -26.19 -27.98
C HIS A 194 12.16 -27.40 -27.33
N LYS A 195 12.56 -28.40 -28.12
CA LYS A 195 13.25 -29.59 -27.64
C LYS A 195 14.73 -29.54 -27.98
N TYR A 196 15.52 -29.94 -27.01
CA TYR A 196 16.97 -29.94 -27.09
C TYR A 196 17.52 -31.21 -26.46
N VAL A 197 18.76 -31.54 -26.78
CA VAL A 197 19.43 -32.74 -26.29
C VAL A 197 20.83 -32.41 -25.82
N ALA A 198 21.24 -33.03 -24.72
CA ALA A 198 22.62 -33.02 -24.25
C ALA A 198 23.18 -34.44 -24.29
N GLY A 199 24.42 -34.58 -24.78
CA GLY A 199 24.99 -35.91 -25.00
C GLY A 199 26.51 -35.93 -25.01
N PRO A 200 27.11 -37.12 -24.85
CA PRO A 200 28.54 -37.29 -25.01
C PRO A 200 28.95 -37.02 -26.46
N ARG A 201 30.19 -36.56 -26.64
CA ARG A 201 30.75 -36.33 -27.97
C ARG A 201 30.76 -37.63 -28.80
N SER A 202 30.31 -37.53 -30.04
CA SER A 202 30.31 -38.58 -31.06
C SER A 202 30.65 -38.00 -32.44
N ASP A 203 30.66 -38.84 -33.47
CA ASP A 203 30.90 -38.40 -34.85
C ASP A 203 29.79 -37.46 -35.38
N ASN A 204 28.61 -37.48 -34.75
CA ASN A 204 27.42 -36.71 -35.17
C ASN A 204 26.93 -35.72 -34.12
N PHE A 205 27.63 -35.59 -32.98
CA PHE A 205 27.23 -34.70 -31.89
C PHE A 205 28.45 -34.24 -31.09
N ASN A 206 28.71 -32.95 -31.03
CA ASN A 206 29.75 -32.33 -30.22
C ASN A 206 29.29 -31.04 -29.50
N ASP A 207 28.04 -30.62 -29.67
CA ASP A 207 27.41 -29.54 -28.90
C ASP A 207 27.62 -29.70 -27.38
N ILE A 208 27.94 -28.59 -26.71
CA ILE A 208 27.88 -28.50 -25.25
C ILE A 208 26.71 -27.61 -24.88
N VAL A 209 25.68 -28.21 -24.28
CA VAL A 209 24.48 -27.51 -23.82
C VAL A 209 24.62 -27.20 -22.33
N LEU A 210 24.60 -25.91 -21.98
CA LEU A 210 24.47 -25.44 -20.61
C LEU A 210 23.02 -25.02 -20.34
N VAL A 211 22.38 -25.72 -19.43
CA VAL A 211 20.99 -25.46 -19.03
C VAL A 211 20.91 -24.41 -17.93
N ILE A 212 19.94 -23.49 -18.06
CA ILE A 212 19.47 -22.61 -16.99
C ILE A 212 18.05 -23.03 -16.64
N THR A 213 17.88 -23.64 -15.48
CA THR A 213 16.55 -24.08 -15.01
C THR A 213 15.75 -22.90 -14.45
N ARG A 214 14.42 -23.00 -14.42
CA ARG A 214 13.59 -22.00 -13.71
C ARG A 214 14.00 -21.86 -12.25
N GLN A 215 14.24 -22.97 -11.56
CA GLN A 215 14.62 -22.93 -10.14
C GLN A 215 15.91 -22.14 -9.92
N GLU A 216 16.89 -22.26 -10.82
CA GLU A 216 18.14 -21.53 -10.72
C GLU A 216 17.99 -20.04 -11.01
N LEU A 217 17.25 -19.68 -12.08
CA LEU A 217 16.93 -18.31 -12.41
C LEU A 217 16.14 -17.63 -11.28
N MET A 218 15.02 -18.25 -10.89
CA MET A 218 14.09 -17.68 -9.93
C MET A 218 14.68 -17.64 -8.52
N ALA A 219 15.54 -18.57 -8.10
CA ALA A 219 16.19 -18.46 -6.79
C ALA A 219 16.99 -17.16 -6.61
N ALA A 220 17.59 -16.64 -7.68
CA ALA A 220 18.29 -15.35 -7.66
C ALA A 220 17.31 -14.16 -7.67
N VAL A 221 16.27 -14.23 -8.50
CA VAL A 221 15.22 -13.19 -8.62
C VAL A 221 14.41 -13.07 -7.32
N GLU A 222 13.97 -14.19 -6.75
CA GLU A 222 13.26 -14.27 -5.47
C GLU A 222 14.09 -13.67 -4.33
N LYS A 223 15.42 -13.90 -4.32
CA LYS A 223 16.32 -13.27 -3.33
C LYS A 223 16.37 -11.74 -3.50
N ARG A 224 16.39 -11.24 -4.75
CA ARG A 224 16.28 -9.80 -5.05
C ARG A 224 14.94 -9.24 -4.56
N VAL A 225 13.82 -9.88 -4.89
CA VAL A 225 12.47 -9.46 -4.44
C VAL A 225 12.37 -9.46 -2.92
N ALA A 226 12.89 -10.48 -2.24
CA ALA A 226 12.97 -10.52 -0.77
C ALA A 226 13.73 -9.31 -0.21
N ASN A 227 14.88 -8.96 -0.82
CA ASN A 227 15.71 -7.85 -0.41
C ASN A 227 15.03 -6.49 -0.65
N GLU A 228 14.33 -6.31 -1.77
CA GLU A 228 13.58 -5.07 -2.07
C GLU A 228 12.50 -4.82 -1.00
N VAL A 229 11.73 -5.86 -0.67
CA VAL A 229 10.70 -5.79 0.37
C VAL A 229 11.32 -5.58 1.75
N ASN A 230 12.41 -6.27 2.08
CA ASN A 230 13.13 -6.07 3.34
C ASN A 230 13.68 -4.64 3.48
N SER A 231 14.23 -4.09 2.39
CA SER A 231 14.73 -2.72 2.31
C SER A 231 13.60 -1.71 2.46
N CYS A 232 12.47 -1.90 1.76
CA CYS A 232 11.27 -1.09 1.91
C CYS A 232 10.77 -1.09 3.35
N LEU A 233 10.60 -2.26 3.98
CA LEU A 233 10.10 -2.37 5.36
C LEU A 233 11.03 -1.67 6.37
N ASN A 234 12.35 -1.88 6.24
CA ASN A 234 13.32 -1.23 7.12
C ASN A 234 13.38 0.29 6.93
N GLN A 235 13.31 0.78 5.69
CA GLN A 235 13.33 2.23 5.42
C GLN A 235 11.99 2.90 5.73
N HIS A 236 10.87 2.19 5.58
CA HIS A 236 9.57 2.62 6.06
C HIS A 236 9.61 2.86 7.57
N ALA A 237 10.12 1.91 8.34
CA ALA A 237 10.22 2.04 9.80
C ALA A 237 11.26 3.10 10.21
N ALA A 238 12.36 3.23 9.48
CA ALA A 238 13.44 4.15 9.81
C ALA A 238 13.20 5.61 9.39
N SER A 239 12.22 5.87 8.52
CA SER A 239 11.91 7.22 8.05
C SER A 239 11.61 8.17 9.22
N SER A 240 12.15 9.38 9.15
CA SER A 240 11.86 10.47 10.09
C SER A 240 10.38 10.90 10.05
N ALA A 241 9.68 10.68 8.93
CA ALA A 241 8.24 10.92 8.81
C ALA A 241 7.40 9.86 9.55
N ASN A 242 7.98 8.69 9.84
CA ASN A 242 7.40 7.62 10.66
C ASN A 242 7.84 7.76 12.12
N THR A 243 7.23 8.68 12.84
CA THR A 243 7.60 9.05 14.21
C THR A 243 7.50 7.91 15.22
N ASP A 244 6.64 6.91 14.97
CA ASP A 244 6.47 5.75 15.84
C ASP A 244 7.40 4.58 15.45
N HIS A 245 8.15 4.75 14.35
CA HIS A 245 9.09 3.77 13.82
C HIS A 245 8.46 2.38 13.62
N ARG A 246 7.17 2.37 13.21
CA ARG A 246 6.40 1.14 13.06
C ARG A 246 6.66 0.46 11.74
N TYR A 247 6.60 -0.87 11.77
CA TYR A 247 6.41 -1.66 10.56
C TYR A 247 4.91 -1.72 10.22
N PRO A 248 4.55 -1.82 8.92
CA PRO A 248 3.19 -2.19 8.54
C PRO A 248 2.82 -3.54 9.17
N TRP A 249 1.56 -3.69 9.58
CA TRP A 249 1.08 -4.97 10.09
C TRP A 249 1.03 -6.00 8.96
N PRO A 250 1.70 -7.17 9.09
CA PRO A 250 1.60 -8.23 8.10
C PRO A 250 0.15 -8.63 7.85
N ALA A 251 -0.19 -8.94 6.61
CA ALA A 251 -1.50 -9.47 6.25
C ALA A 251 -1.52 -10.99 6.50
N PRO A 252 -2.14 -11.47 7.59
CA PRO A 252 -2.13 -12.89 7.91
C PRO A 252 -2.92 -13.69 6.87
N LEU A 253 -2.68 -15.01 6.79
CA LEU A 253 -3.39 -15.89 5.85
C LEU A 253 -4.90 -16.02 6.14
N SER A 254 -5.35 -15.64 7.34
CA SER A 254 -6.77 -15.51 7.70
C SER A 254 -7.43 -14.26 7.14
N ALA A 255 -6.66 -13.24 6.75
CA ALA A 255 -7.19 -11.97 6.26
C ALA A 255 -7.53 -12.05 4.76
N SER A 256 -8.67 -11.47 4.39
CA SER A 256 -9.06 -11.25 3.00
C SER A 256 -8.35 -10.03 2.42
N GLY A 257 -8.10 -10.05 1.10
CA GLY A 257 -7.68 -8.85 0.36
C GLY A 257 -6.33 -8.25 0.79
N PHE A 258 -5.45 -9.03 1.42
CA PHE A 258 -4.16 -8.55 1.95
C PHE A 258 -4.32 -7.45 3.01
N GLN A 259 -5.38 -7.52 3.81
CA GLN A 259 -5.54 -6.66 4.98
C GLN A 259 -4.52 -7.00 6.06
N GLY A 260 -3.66 -6.05 6.39
CA GLY A 260 -2.83 -6.07 7.59
C GLY A 260 -3.71 -6.18 8.82
N LYS A 261 -3.31 -7.01 9.78
CA LYS A 261 -4.06 -7.22 11.02
C LYS A 261 -3.24 -6.81 12.23
N GLU A 262 -3.83 -6.01 13.09
CA GLU A 262 -3.19 -5.60 14.33
C GLU A 262 -2.75 -6.84 15.15
N ASN A 263 -1.53 -6.78 15.71
CA ASN A 263 -0.90 -7.87 16.46
C ASN A 263 -0.62 -9.15 15.63
N SER A 264 -0.73 -9.11 14.31
CA SER A 264 -0.11 -10.10 13.44
C SER A 264 1.39 -9.83 13.35
N PHE A 265 2.22 -10.85 13.45
CA PHE A 265 3.67 -10.72 13.31
C PHE A 265 4.21 -11.41 12.06
N PHE A 266 3.41 -12.24 11.37
CA PHE A 266 3.77 -12.89 10.11
C PHE A 266 2.62 -12.82 9.10
N GLY A 267 2.96 -12.62 7.84
CA GLY A 267 1.97 -12.61 6.77
C GLY A 267 2.53 -12.11 5.46
N ARG A 268 1.62 -11.84 4.52
CA ARG A 268 1.94 -11.21 3.24
C ARG A 268 2.12 -9.71 3.41
N VAL A 269 2.72 -9.06 2.41
CA VAL A 269 2.79 -7.60 2.35
C VAL A 269 1.37 -7.02 2.30
N PRO A 270 0.99 -6.13 3.22
CA PRO A 270 -0.37 -5.62 3.30
C PRO A 270 -0.64 -4.56 2.21
N THR A 271 -1.88 -4.51 1.72
CA THR A 271 -2.39 -3.43 0.86
C THR A 271 -3.14 -2.36 1.66
N THR A 272 -3.68 -2.77 2.82
CA THR A 272 -4.46 -1.93 3.74
C THR A 272 -4.17 -2.35 5.18
N GLN A 273 -4.43 -1.48 6.16
CA GLN A 273 -4.33 -1.83 7.58
C GLN A 273 -5.25 -0.95 8.44
N PRO A 274 -5.54 -1.36 9.68
CA PRO A 274 -6.17 -0.50 10.67
C PRO A 274 -5.33 0.74 10.95
N GLY A 275 -5.98 1.89 11.15
CA GLY A 275 -5.32 3.15 11.49
C GLY A 275 -6.28 4.18 12.06
N SER A 276 -5.74 5.31 12.53
CA SER A 276 -6.52 6.47 13.00
C SER A 276 -7.44 7.11 11.95
N GLY A 277 -7.27 6.76 10.67
CA GLY A 277 -8.11 7.19 9.56
C GLY A 277 -7.50 8.31 8.71
N PRO A 278 -8.09 8.62 7.55
CA PRO A 278 -7.52 9.54 6.57
C PRO A 278 -7.48 11.00 7.06
N GLU A 279 -8.47 11.45 7.82
CA GLU A 279 -8.50 12.81 8.39
C GLU A 279 -7.34 13.01 9.39
N ALA A 280 -7.17 12.09 10.33
CA ALA A 280 -6.09 12.14 11.32
C ALA A 280 -4.70 12.07 10.64
N ALA A 281 -4.56 11.20 9.63
CA ALA A 281 -3.34 11.10 8.82
C ALA A 281 -3.04 12.41 8.08
N LEU A 282 -4.04 13.03 7.44
CA LEU A 282 -3.88 14.30 6.72
C LEU A 282 -3.45 15.43 7.65
N LYS A 283 -4.13 15.61 8.78
CA LYS A 283 -3.79 16.64 9.77
C LYS A 283 -2.37 16.43 10.34
N SER A 284 -1.99 15.17 10.59
CA SER A 284 -0.63 14.83 11.00
C SER A 284 0.39 15.21 9.92
N THR A 285 0.13 14.88 8.65
CA THR A 285 0.99 15.25 7.53
C THR A 285 1.10 16.76 7.34
N ILE A 286 0.00 17.52 7.45
CA ILE A 286 0.03 19.00 7.38
C ILE A 286 0.90 19.58 8.50
N ALA A 287 0.76 19.10 9.74
CA ALA A 287 1.57 19.53 10.86
C ALA A 287 3.07 19.23 10.64
N LYS A 288 3.40 18.03 10.13
CA LYS A 288 4.78 17.63 9.82
C LYS A 288 5.38 18.45 8.67
N LEU A 289 4.64 18.68 7.59
CA LEU A 289 5.07 19.54 6.49
C LEU A 289 5.37 20.96 6.99
N THR A 290 4.48 21.52 7.81
CA THR A 290 4.66 22.85 8.41
C THR A 290 5.90 22.90 9.29
N LEU A 291 6.12 21.89 10.13
CA LEU A 291 7.28 21.81 11.01
C LEU A 291 8.59 21.74 10.21
N THR A 292 8.69 20.80 9.27
CA THR A 292 9.90 20.60 8.46
C THR A 292 10.20 21.78 7.52
N ALA A 293 9.16 22.42 6.96
CA ALA A 293 9.31 23.66 6.19
C ALA A 293 9.86 24.81 7.05
N ASN A 294 9.34 24.98 8.28
CA ASN A 294 9.84 25.98 9.22
C ASN A 294 11.28 25.69 9.65
N GLN A 295 11.64 24.42 9.86
CA GLN A 295 13.01 24.02 10.19
C GLN A 295 13.98 24.38 9.06
N LEU A 296 13.62 24.11 7.80
CA LEU A 296 14.43 24.50 6.65
C LEU A 296 14.62 26.03 6.59
N GLY A 297 13.55 26.80 6.78
CA GLY A 297 13.59 28.27 6.73
C GLY A 297 14.40 28.94 7.86
N ASN A 298 14.51 28.30 9.03
CA ASN A 298 15.23 28.84 10.19
C ASN A 298 16.71 28.42 10.27
N THR A 299 17.14 27.49 9.42
CA THR A 299 18.50 26.95 9.45
C THR A 299 19.44 27.81 8.60
N ALA A 300 20.52 28.32 9.18
CA ALA A 300 21.49 29.18 8.50
C ALA A 300 22.73 28.44 7.96
N ASP A 301 23.07 27.28 8.53
CA ASP A 301 24.21 26.47 8.10
C ASP A 301 23.83 25.54 6.94
N ALA A 302 24.65 25.52 5.88
CA ALA A 302 24.36 24.75 4.66
C ALA A 302 24.26 23.23 4.91
N SER A 303 25.07 22.68 5.82
CA SER A 303 25.02 21.24 6.13
C SER A 303 23.75 20.88 6.90
N GLN A 304 23.36 21.74 7.85
CA GLN A 304 22.09 21.58 8.55
C GLN A 304 20.89 21.81 7.63
N GLN A 305 20.97 22.75 6.67
CA GLN A 305 19.94 22.96 5.66
C GLN A 305 19.76 21.71 4.80
N LEU A 306 20.85 21.03 4.42
CA LEU A 306 20.76 19.78 3.66
C LEU A 306 20.09 18.67 4.46
N LEU A 307 20.37 18.57 5.77
CA LEU A 307 19.67 17.62 6.66
C LEU A 307 18.18 17.95 6.77
N ALA A 308 17.82 19.23 6.96
CA ALA A 308 16.43 19.67 7.01
C ALA A 308 15.70 19.43 5.68
N LEU A 309 16.39 19.63 4.55
CA LEU A 309 15.87 19.41 3.21
C LEU A 309 15.60 17.91 2.94
N ASN A 310 16.48 17.02 3.41
CA ASN A 310 16.24 15.57 3.33
C ASN A 310 15.04 15.13 4.18
N ALA A 311 14.92 15.65 5.41
CA ALA A 311 13.76 15.37 6.27
C ALA A 311 12.44 15.90 5.68
N LEU A 312 12.50 17.07 5.04
CA LEU A 312 11.38 17.62 4.28
C LEU A 312 11.02 16.71 3.08
N GLY A 313 12.01 16.21 2.34
CA GLY A 313 11.80 15.26 1.23
C GLY A 313 11.12 13.96 1.67
N GLU A 314 11.49 13.39 2.83
CA GLU A 314 10.79 12.24 3.42
C GLU A 314 9.34 12.58 3.79
N THR A 315 9.11 13.76 4.37
CA THR A 315 7.76 14.22 4.73
C THR A 315 6.88 14.46 3.51
N ILE A 316 7.45 15.02 2.42
CA ILE A 316 6.75 15.20 1.14
C ILE A 316 6.44 13.85 0.50
N THR A 317 7.34 12.86 0.60
CA THR A 317 7.11 11.50 0.11
C THR A 317 5.92 10.85 0.83
N GLN A 318 5.87 10.95 2.16
CA GLN A 318 4.71 10.53 2.96
C GLN A 318 3.43 11.24 2.49
N ALA A 319 3.48 12.56 2.29
CA ALA A 319 2.33 13.35 1.88
C ALA A 319 1.80 12.90 0.51
N ARG A 320 2.68 12.78 -0.49
CA ARG A 320 2.36 12.27 -1.83
C ARG A 320 1.63 10.92 -1.76
N ASN A 321 2.20 9.98 -1.00
CA ASN A 321 1.65 8.63 -0.88
C ASN A 321 0.32 8.62 -0.12
N LEU A 322 0.13 9.52 0.86
CA LEU A 322 -1.15 9.72 1.53
C LEU A 322 -2.22 10.27 0.59
N PHE A 323 -1.91 11.25 -0.27
CA PHE A 323 -2.87 11.80 -1.23
C PHE A 323 -3.31 10.74 -2.25
N ASP A 324 -2.41 9.86 -2.68
CA ASP A 324 -2.77 8.73 -3.55
C ASP A 324 -3.69 7.72 -2.85
N ALA A 325 -3.44 7.44 -1.57
CA ALA A 325 -4.30 6.61 -0.74
C ALA A 325 -5.70 7.23 -0.55
N ILE A 326 -5.78 8.53 -0.28
CA ILE A 326 -7.04 9.28 -0.16
C ILE A 326 -7.81 9.27 -1.49
N PHE A 327 -7.12 9.50 -2.61
CA PHE A 327 -7.73 9.41 -3.94
C PHE A 327 -8.31 8.02 -4.21
N SER A 328 -7.53 6.96 -3.93
CA SER A 328 -7.98 5.57 -4.11
C SER A 328 -9.22 5.27 -3.25
N ALA A 329 -9.23 5.73 -2.01
CA ALA A 329 -10.37 5.60 -1.09
C ALA A 329 -11.61 6.35 -1.61
N ALA A 330 -11.46 7.62 -2.01
CA ALA A 330 -12.54 8.43 -2.55
C ALA A 330 -13.12 7.81 -3.83
N ASN A 331 -12.27 7.36 -4.75
CA ASN A 331 -12.72 6.72 -5.97
C ASN A 331 -13.53 5.44 -5.68
N LYS A 332 -13.06 4.61 -4.75
CA LYS A 332 -13.77 3.38 -4.37
C LYS A 332 -15.13 3.68 -3.72
N LEU A 333 -15.19 4.67 -2.83
CA LEU A 333 -16.46 5.12 -2.22
C LEU A 333 -17.43 5.65 -3.26
N LYS A 334 -16.94 6.46 -4.21
CA LYS A 334 -17.79 6.98 -5.27
C LYS A 334 -18.41 5.86 -6.09
N GLN A 335 -17.62 4.87 -6.52
CA GLN A 335 -18.12 3.75 -7.32
C GLN A 335 -19.22 2.98 -6.57
N VAL A 336 -18.98 2.58 -5.32
CA VAL A 336 -19.99 1.82 -4.55
C VAL A 336 -21.23 2.66 -4.21
N ALA A 337 -21.08 3.98 -4.06
CA ALA A 337 -22.18 4.89 -3.81
C ALA A 337 -23.03 5.14 -5.06
N ASP A 338 -22.41 5.35 -6.23
CA ASP A 338 -23.13 5.48 -7.51
C ASP A 338 -23.86 4.18 -7.87
N ASP A 339 -23.25 3.01 -7.62
CA ASP A 339 -23.90 1.72 -7.82
C ASP A 339 -25.14 1.56 -6.93
N ALA A 340 -25.05 2.01 -5.67
CA ALA A 340 -26.18 1.99 -4.75
C ALA A 340 -27.29 2.96 -5.17
N ASP A 341 -26.95 4.21 -5.52
CA ASP A 341 -27.87 5.25 -6.01
C ASP A 341 -28.65 4.75 -7.24
N ASN A 342 -27.96 4.27 -8.28
CA ASN A 342 -28.59 3.75 -9.50
C ASN A 342 -29.58 2.61 -9.21
N LEU A 343 -29.23 1.71 -8.28
CA LEU A 343 -30.08 0.59 -7.90
C LEU A 343 -31.31 1.04 -7.09
N LEU A 344 -31.13 1.99 -6.17
CA LEU A 344 -32.20 2.53 -5.32
C LEU A 344 -33.17 3.39 -6.12
N LEU A 345 -32.67 4.22 -7.06
CA LEU A 345 -33.49 4.98 -8.01
C LEU A 345 -34.42 4.07 -8.83
N GLY A 346 -33.93 2.89 -9.24
CA GLY A 346 -34.75 1.91 -9.95
C GLY A 346 -35.90 1.35 -9.08
N ILE A 347 -35.65 1.12 -7.80
CA ILE A 347 -36.65 0.64 -6.84
C ILE A 347 -37.68 1.73 -6.56
N ASP A 348 -37.22 2.94 -6.26
CA ASP A 348 -38.06 4.09 -5.96
C ASP A 348 -39.01 4.39 -7.12
N SER A 349 -38.47 4.46 -8.35
CA SER A 349 -39.26 4.64 -9.58
C SER A 349 -40.32 3.53 -9.76
N ALA A 350 -39.98 2.27 -9.47
CA ALA A 350 -40.91 1.16 -9.58
C ALA A 350 -42.02 1.22 -8.53
N VAL A 351 -41.70 1.65 -7.31
CA VAL A 351 -42.67 1.86 -6.23
C VAL A 351 -43.60 3.01 -6.56
N ASP A 352 -43.07 4.17 -6.94
CA ASP A 352 -43.85 5.38 -7.27
C ASP A 352 -44.85 5.13 -8.40
N LEU A 353 -44.39 4.49 -9.48
CA LEU A 353 -45.26 4.12 -10.61
C LEU A 353 -46.39 3.17 -10.19
N ALA A 354 -46.09 2.20 -9.31
CA ALA A 354 -47.10 1.25 -8.84
C ALA A 354 -48.10 1.93 -7.89
N VAL A 355 -47.61 2.77 -6.99
CA VAL A 355 -48.41 3.45 -5.95
C VAL A 355 -49.32 4.52 -6.54
N ALA A 356 -48.90 5.22 -7.60
CA ALA A 356 -49.69 6.26 -8.27
C ALA A 356 -51.08 5.77 -8.72
N ASN A 357 -51.22 4.47 -8.99
CA ASN A 357 -52.49 3.84 -9.36
C ASN A 357 -53.41 3.53 -8.18
N GLY A 358 -52.97 3.78 -6.94
CA GLY A 358 -53.69 3.46 -5.69
C GLY A 358 -53.87 1.95 -5.44
N ARG A 359 -53.10 1.11 -6.14
CA ARG A 359 -53.19 -0.37 -6.12
C ARG A 359 -51.88 -0.98 -6.59
N ILE A 360 -51.53 -2.17 -6.10
CA ILE A 360 -50.36 -2.94 -6.59
C ILE A 360 -50.82 -4.22 -7.32
N SER A 361 -50.65 -4.27 -8.64
CA SER A 361 -50.90 -5.47 -9.45
C SER A 361 -49.85 -6.55 -9.21
N VAL A 362 -50.12 -7.78 -9.68
CA VAL A 362 -49.20 -8.92 -9.56
C VAL A 362 -47.88 -8.64 -10.30
N THR A 363 -47.94 -7.98 -11.46
CA THR A 363 -46.77 -7.64 -12.26
C THR A 363 -45.93 -6.57 -11.56
N GLU A 364 -46.56 -5.47 -11.10
CA GLU A 364 -45.87 -4.41 -10.35
C GLU A 364 -45.22 -4.99 -9.08
N GLY A 365 -45.95 -5.81 -8.31
CA GLY A 365 -45.43 -6.47 -7.12
C GLY A 365 -44.23 -7.38 -7.42
N ARG A 366 -44.28 -8.14 -8.53
CA ARG A 366 -43.15 -8.96 -8.98
C ARG A 366 -41.95 -8.10 -9.35
N THR A 367 -42.13 -7.02 -10.09
CA THR A 367 -41.05 -6.09 -10.46
C THR A 367 -40.34 -5.54 -9.24
N ILE A 368 -41.08 -5.02 -8.25
CA ILE A 368 -40.53 -4.51 -6.99
C ILE A 368 -39.73 -5.61 -6.27
N ARG A 369 -40.28 -6.84 -6.15
CA ARG A 369 -39.54 -7.94 -5.53
C ARG A 369 -38.26 -8.30 -6.26
N THR A 370 -38.29 -8.39 -7.59
CA THR A 370 -37.09 -8.71 -8.37
C THR A 370 -36.00 -7.68 -8.15
N LEU A 371 -36.31 -6.38 -8.28
CA LEU A 371 -35.35 -5.30 -8.08
C LEU A 371 -34.75 -5.30 -6.67
N THR A 372 -35.58 -5.59 -5.65
CA THR A 372 -35.13 -5.57 -4.26
C THR A 372 -34.35 -6.82 -3.82
N THR A 373 -34.34 -7.92 -4.59
CA THR A 373 -33.58 -9.14 -4.21
C THR A 373 -32.10 -9.09 -4.53
N THR A 374 -31.65 -8.22 -5.44
CA THR A 374 -30.25 -8.15 -5.90
C THR A 374 -29.45 -7.03 -5.22
N THR A 375 -29.99 -6.41 -4.19
CA THR A 375 -29.45 -5.19 -3.59
C THR A 375 -28.41 -5.44 -2.50
N ASP A 376 -28.49 -6.58 -1.82
CA ASP A 376 -27.81 -6.78 -0.53
C ASP A 376 -26.30 -6.64 -0.65
N SER A 377 -25.66 -7.21 -1.67
CA SER A 377 -24.21 -7.10 -1.87
C SER A 377 -23.74 -5.67 -2.10
N THR A 378 -24.49 -4.88 -2.87
CA THR A 378 -24.15 -3.48 -3.16
C THR A 378 -24.29 -2.61 -1.92
N LEU A 379 -25.40 -2.77 -1.18
CA LEU A 379 -25.66 -2.01 0.04
C LEU A 379 -24.68 -2.38 1.17
N GLU A 380 -24.35 -3.67 1.29
CA GLU A 380 -23.33 -4.14 2.23
C GLU A 380 -21.94 -3.63 1.84
N SER A 381 -21.61 -3.59 0.55
CA SER A 381 -20.35 -2.99 0.07
C SER A 381 -20.26 -1.51 0.42
N LEU A 382 -21.31 -0.72 0.17
CA LEU A 382 -21.36 0.71 0.54
C LEU A 382 -21.12 0.90 2.05
N ARG A 383 -21.83 0.15 2.89
CA ARG A 383 -21.63 0.15 4.35
C ARG A 383 -20.19 -0.21 4.70
N ASP A 384 -19.69 -1.35 4.23
CA ASP A 384 -18.39 -1.88 4.63
C ASP A 384 -17.24 -0.97 4.19
N GLN A 385 -17.33 -0.34 3.00
CA GLN A 385 -16.31 0.61 2.55
C GLN A 385 -16.22 1.86 3.43
N THR A 386 -17.35 2.38 3.97
CA THR A 386 -17.30 3.54 4.88
C THR A 386 -16.54 3.21 6.18
N ALA A 387 -16.72 2.01 6.74
CA ALA A 387 -15.99 1.56 7.93
C ALA A 387 -14.53 1.15 7.65
N GLN A 388 -14.27 0.52 6.50
CA GLN A 388 -12.91 0.15 6.09
C GLN A 388 -12.03 1.38 5.90
N LEU A 389 -12.56 2.41 5.24
CA LEU A 389 -11.82 3.62 4.92
C LEU A 389 -11.88 4.67 6.04
N GLY A 390 -12.75 4.47 7.05
CA GLY A 390 -12.93 5.40 8.15
C GLY A 390 -13.52 6.74 7.74
N ILE A 391 -14.26 6.81 6.62
CA ILE A 391 -14.85 8.06 6.11
C ILE A 391 -16.22 8.27 6.73
N ASP A 392 -16.46 9.47 7.25
CA ASP A 392 -17.75 9.89 7.79
C ASP A 392 -18.14 11.23 7.15
N VAL A 393 -19.05 11.18 6.18
CA VAL A 393 -19.45 12.34 5.38
C VAL A 393 -20.42 13.27 6.13
N MET A 394 -20.91 12.86 7.31
CA MET A 394 -21.95 13.59 8.02
C MET A 394 -21.49 15.00 8.46
N PRO A 395 -20.33 15.24 9.09
CA PRO A 395 -19.90 16.59 9.46
C PRO A 395 -19.77 17.54 8.25
N TRP A 396 -19.27 17.03 7.12
CA TRP A 396 -19.21 17.79 5.88
C TRP A 396 -20.62 18.18 5.40
N GLN A 397 -21.56 17.22 5.37
CA GLN A 397 -22.92 17.46 4.94
C GLN A 397 -23.67 18.44 5.86
N LEU A 398 -23.48 18.34 7.17
CA LEU A 398 -24.06 19.27 8.13
C LEU A 398 -23.58 20.70 7.90
N THR A 399 -22.30 20.88 7.55
CA THR A 399 -21.74 22.17 7.17
C THR A 399 -22.40 22.72 5.90
N GLN A 400 -22.61 21.88 4.87
CA GLN A 400 -23.31 22.29 3.65
C GLN A 400 -24.76 22.73 3.94
N LEU A 401 -25.48 21.96 4.78
CA LEU A 401 -26.85 22.28 5.16
C LEU A 401 -26.95 23.55 6.01
N ALA A 402 -26.04 23.76 6.96
CA ALA A 402 -25.99 24.98 7.78
C ALA A 402 -25.77 26.23 6.91
N ASN A 403 -24.87 26.14 5.92
CA ASN A 403 -24.64 27.21 4.95
C ASN A 403 -25.88 27.47 4.08
N ALA A 404 -26.54 26.42 3.59
CA ALA A 404 -27.77 26.55 2.80
C ALA A 404 -28.92 27.18 3.60
N LEU A 405 -29.10 26.78 4.87
CA LEU A 405 -30.09 27.37 5.77
C LEU A 405 -29.79 28.85 6.04
N GLY A 406 -28.52 29.19 6.32
CA GLY A 406 -28.11 30.58 6.59
C GLY A 406 -28.19 31.51 5.38
N ALA A 407 -27.96 30.99 4.17
CA ALA A 407 -28.04 31.76 2.92
C ALA A 407 -29.48 31.89 2.36
N SER A 408 -30.43 31.09 2.85
CA SER A 408 -31.80 31.02 2.33
C SER A 408 -32.60 32.27 2.67
N ASN A 409 -32.89 33.08 1.66
CA ASN A 409 -33.58 34.36 1.84
C ASN A 409 -35.03 34.41 1.33
N THR A 410 -35.49 33.36 0.65
CA THR A 410 -36.84 33.24 0.08
C THR A 410 -37.60 32.08 0.71
N SER A 411 -38.95 32.14 0.71
CA SER A 411 -39.78 31.06 1.24
C SER A 411 -39.49 29.69 0.58
N THR A 412 -39.27 29.67 -0.74
CA THR A 412 -38.95 28.45 -1.48
C THR A 412 -37.59 27.88 -1.12
N ALA A 413 -36.55 28.73 -1.00
CA ALA A 413 -35.22 28.29 -0.59
C ALA A 413 -35.22 27.73 0.84
N LEU A 414 -35.96 28.37 1.76
CA LEU A 414 -36.15 27.88 3.13
C LEU A 414 -36.88 26.55 3.15
N LEU A 415 -37.96 26.39 2.37
CA LEU A 415 -38.71 25.14 2.31
C LEU A 415 -37.82 23.99 1.83
N ASN A 416 -37.06 24.21 0.75
CA ASN A 416 -36.16 23.19 0.21
C ASN A 416 -35.04 22.83 1.21
N SER A 417 -34.40 23.83 1.82
CA SER A 417 -33.27 23.60 2.75
C SER A 417 -33.72 22.93 4.06
N THR A 418 -34.87 23.34 4.61
CA THR A 418 -35.44 22.71 5.82
C THR A 418 -35.96 21.30 5.54
N GLN A 419 -36.55 21.05 4.37
CA GLN A 419 -36.94 19.70 3.94
C GLN A 419 -35.72 18.78 3.79
N ALA A 420 -34.67 19.22 3.11
CA ALA A 420 -33.45 18.43 2.93
C ALA A 420 -32.80 18.09 4.28
N THR A 421 -32.76 19.07 5.20
CA THR A 421 -32.22 18.86 6.56
C THR A 421 -33.08 17.89 7.35
N LEU A 422 -34.41 18.02 7.32
CA LEU A 422 -35.34 17.10 8.00
C LEU A 422 -35.20 15.68 7.47
N SER A 423 -35.14 15.50 6.14
CA SER A 423 -34.98 14.18 5.52
C SER A 423 -33.68 13.50 5.96
N LEU A 424 -32.55 14.23 5.93
CA LEU A 424 -31.28 13.69 6.40
C LEU A 424 -31.34 13.30 7.88
N LEU A 425 -31.84 14.18 8.75
CA LEU A 425 -31.91 13.91 10.19
C LEU A 425 -32.80 12.71 10.51
N ASN A 426 -33.87 12.48 9.76
CA ASN A 426 -34.72 11.29 9.89
C ASN A 426 -34.00 10.00 9.44
N ALA A 427 -33.16 10.08 8.41
CA ALA A 427 -32.33 8.99 7.94
C ALA A 427 -31.04 8.78 8.76
N THR A 428 -30.81 9.58 9.81
CA THR A 428 -29.58 9.55 10.62
C THR A 428 -29.77 8.77 11.91
N THR A 429 -28.78 7.95 12.25
CA THR A 429 -28.63 7.29 13.55
C THR A 429 -27.20 7.52 14.06
N ALA A 430 -27.01 7.62 15.37
CA ALA A 430 -25.69 7.71 15.98
C ALA A 430 -25.62 6.78 17.20
N ALA A 431 -24.53 6.01 17.32
CA ALA A 431 -24.33 5.11 18.45
C ALA A 431 -23.67 5.80 19.65
N HIS A 432 -22.75 6.74 19.41
CA HIS A 432 -22.02 7.41 20.48
C HIS A 432 -22.92 8.40 21.27
N PRO A 433 -22.93 8.38 22.63
CA PRO A 433 -23.83 9.21 23.46
C PRO A 433 -23.78 10.71 23.19
N LEU A 434 -22.58 11.26 22.93
CA LEU A 434 -22.43 12.68 22.60
C LEU A 434 -23.18 13.05 21.31
N ALA A 435 -23.03 12.24 20.26
CA ALA A 435 -23.66 12.47 18.98
C ALA A 435 -25.15 12.16 19.01
N SER A 436 -25.57 11.07 19.64
CA SER A 436 -26.98 10.66 19.73
C SER A 436 -27.84 11.65 20.52
N THR A 437 -27.30 12.25 21.59
CA THR A 437 -27.99 13.31 22.34
C THR A 437 -28.20 14.55 21.48
N ALA A 438 -27.16 15.01 20.77
CA ALA A 438 -27.28 16.18 19.89
C ALA A 438 -28.18 15.91 18.68
N LEU A 439 -28.16 14.68 18.15
CA LEU A 439 -29.02 14.25 17.06
C LEU A 439 -30.49 14.34 17.47
N ALA A 440 -30.84 13.87 18.68
CA ALA A 440 -32.20 13.96 19.20
C ALA A 440 -32.69 15.42 19.30
N SER A 441 -31.84 16.35 19.74
CA SER A 441 -32.16 17.79 19.76
C SER A 441 -32.43 18.34 18.35
N ALA A 442 -31.57 18.03 17.39
CA ALA A 442 -31.74 18.44 15.99
C ALA A 442 -33.02 17.84 15.37
N GLN A 443 -33.28 16.55 15.60
CA GLN A 443 -34.49 15.85 15.14
C GLN A 443 -35.77 16.45 15.74
N SER A 444 -35.74 16.92 16.99
CA SER A 444 -36.89 17.59 17.60
C SER A 444 -37.17 18.98 17.02
N THR A 445 -36.13 19.67 16.55
CA THR A 445 -36.22 21.04 16.02
C THR A 445 -36.62 21.06 14.54
N ALA A 446 -36.16 20.08 13.75
CA ALA A 446 -36.33 20.07 12.30
C ALA A 446 -37.78 20.13 11.79
N PRO A 447 -38.76 19.39 12.36
CA PRO A 447 -40.15 19.46 11.92
C PRO A 447 -40.74 20.86 12.08
N GLY A 448 -40.42 21.56 13.18
CA GLY A 448 -40.90 22.92 13.42
C GLY A 448 -40.37 23.91 12.39
N ALA A 449 -39.08 23.81 12.04
CA ALA A 449 -38.48 24.66 11.01
C ALA A 449 -39.08 24.40 9.62
N TYR A 450 -39.30 23.13 9.27
CA TYR A 450 -39.95 22.76 8.01
C TYR A 450 -41.38 23.31 7.92
N GLN A 451 -42.19 23.17 8.98
CA GLN A 451 -43.56 23.68 9.00
C GLN A 451 -43.61 25.21 8.90
N ALA A 452 -42.69 25.92 9.55
CA ALA A 452 -42.58 27.38 9.42
C ALA A 452 -42.24 27.79 7.98
N ALA A 453 -41.31 27.08 7.33
CA ALA A 453 -40.96 27.32 5.93
C ALA A 453 -42.11 27.01 4.98
N LEU A 454 -42.86 25.94 5.23
CA LEU A 454 -44.06 25.57 4.45
C LEU A 454 -45.16 26.62 4.56
N ALA A 455 -45.41 27.16 5.75
CA ALA A 455 -46.34 28.26 5.96
C ALA A 455 -45.91 29.52 5.17
N SER A 456 -44.63 29.89 5.25
CA SER A 456 -44.05 31.00 4.48
C SER A 456 -44.14 30.78 2.96
N ALA A 457 -43.99 29.54 2.48
CA ALA A 457 -44.10 29.20 1.06
C ALA A 457 -45.54 29.20 0.58
N SER A 458 -46.49 28.87 1.46
CA SER A 458 -47.93 28.94 1.17
C SER A 458 -48.46 30.37 1.17
N SER A 459 -47.72 31.34 1.69
CA SER A 459 -48.07 32.77 1.68
C SER A 459 -46.84 33.67 1.42
N PRO A 460 -46.29 33.66 0.19
CA PRO A 460 -44.99 34.27 -0.12
C PRO A 460 -44.89 35.78 0.09
N SER A 461 -46.01 36.51 0.11
CA SER A 461 -46.06 37.96 0.37
C SER A 461 -46.07 38.32 1.85
N ASP A 462 -46.22 37.35 2.75
CA ASP A 462 -46.24 37.60 4.20
C ASP A 462 -44.81 37.61 4.77
N LEU A 463 -44.30 38.83 4.98
CA LEU A 463 -42.96 39.04 5.54
C LEU A 463 -42.84 38.56 7.00
N THR A 464 -43.96 38.45 7.72
CA THR A 464 -43.97 37.94 9.10
C THR A 464 -43.69 36.44 9.09
N LEU A 465 -44.40 35.69 8.26
CA LEU A 465 -44.17 34.24 8.09
C LEU A 465 -42.77 33.94 7.57
N LEU A 466 -42.25 34.79 6.66
CA LEU A 466 -40.87 34.68 6.20
C LEU A 466 -39.86 34.87 7.33
N ASN A 467 -40.05 35.87 8.19
CA ASN A 467 -39.16 36.09 9.33
C ASN A 467 -39.23 34.96 10.37
N VAL A 468 -40.42 34.38 10.60
CA VAL A 468 -40.58 33.20 11.46
C VAL A 468 -39.85 31.99 10.87
N ALA A 469 -39.99 31.74 9.57
CA ALA A 469 -39.29 30.67 8.88
C ALA A 469 -37.76 30.85 8.94
N LYS A 470 -37.25 32.07 8.75
CA LYS A 470 -35.82 32.39 8.90
C LYS A 470 -35.32 32.14 10.32
N ALA A 471 -36.07 32.56 11.33
CA ALA A 471 -35.69 32.34 12.73
C ALA A 471 -35.64 30.83 13.07
N ALA A 472 -36.64 30.05 12.62
CA ALA A 472 -36.67 28.62 12.83
C ALA A 472 -35.55 27.89 12.06
N ALA A 473 -35.23 28.32 10.84
CA ALA A 473 -34.11 27.81 10.07
C ALA A 473 -32.75 28.10 10.74
N ASN A 474 -32.58 29.29 11.34
CA ASN A 474 -31.36 29.63 12.10
C ASN A 474 -31.23 28.79 13.38
N ALA A 475 -32.34 28.51 14.07
CA ALA A 475 -32.35 27.61 15.22
C ALA A 475 -31.94 26.19 14.81
N LEU A 476 -32.52 25.67 13.72
CA LEU A 476 -32.13 24.37 13.17
C LEU A 476 -30.65 24.34 12.74
N SER A 477 -30.17 25.41 12.10
CA SER A 477 -28.76 25.56 11.70
C SER A 477 -27.83 25.46 12.92
N SER A 478 -28.20 26.09 14.04
CA SER A 478 -27.43 26.02 15.29
C SER A 478 -27.40 24.61 15.87
N GLU A 479 -28.52 23.89 15.84
CA GLU A 479 -28.61 22.50 16.30
C GLU A 479 -27.74 21.56 15.46
N ILE A 480 -27.75 21.70 14.13
CA ILE A 480 -26.94 20.83 13.27
C ILE A 480 -25.44 21.17 13.32
N ILE A 481 -25.07 22.44 13.58
CA ILE A 481 -23.67 22.81 13.87
C ILE A 481 -23.22 22.17 15.18
N ASN A 482 -24.05 22.22 16.22
CA ASN A 482 -23.77 21.55 17.50
C ASN A 482 -23.66 20.03 17.33
N LEU A 483 -24.54 19.41 16.54
CA LEU A 483 -24.44 17.99 16.18
C LEU A 483 -23.09 17.68 15.52
N GLY A 484 -22.68 18.45 14.51
CA GLY A 484 -21.37 18.30 13.87
C GLY A 484 -20.22 18.34 14.89
N GLY A 485 -20.21 19.34 15.76
CA GLY A 485 -19.19 19.44 16.82
C GLY A 485 -19.21 18.28 17.82
N LYS A 486 -20.39 17.70 18.13
CA LYS A 486 -20.48 16.52 19.00
C LYS A 486 -20.06 15.22 18.32
N ILE A 487 -20.25 15.11 17.00
CA ILE A 487 -19.70 14.01 16.20
C ILE A 487 -18.17 14.07 16.26
N GLU A 488 -17.56 15.22 15.96
CA GLU A 488 -16.10 15.38 16.03
C GLU A 488 -15.55 15.15 17.44
N ALA A 489 -16.22 15.69 18.47
CA ALA A 489 -15.83 15.51 19.87
C ALA A 489 -15.88 14.04 20.33
N SER A 490 -16.66 13.18 19.69
CA SER A 490 -16.70 11.74 19.99
C SER A 490 -15.51 10.93 19.46
N ARG A 491 -14.63 11.57 18.68
CA ARG A 491 -13.49 10.93 18.04
C ARG A 491 -12.23 11.04 18.92
N VAL A 492 -11.31 10.13 18.67
CA VAL A 492 -9.94 10.15 19.18
C VAL A 492 -9.03 10.01 17.97
N ASN A 493 -8.10 10.94 17.77
CA ASN A 493 -7.23 10.99 16.59
C ASN A 493 -6.07 9.97 16.58
N VAL A 494 -6.10 8.98 17.48
CA VAL A 494 -5.08 7.92 17.59
C VAL A 494 -5.74 6.61 18.00
N LEU A 495 -5.25 5.48 17.49
CA LEU A 495 -5.70 4.17 17.98
C LEU A 495 -5.05 3.82 19.33
N ALA A 496 -5.72 3.02 20.17
CA ALA A 496 -5.10 2.47 21.37
C ALA A 496 -3.84 1.67 21.05
N SER A 497 -3.84 0.91 19.96
CA SER A 497 -2.67 0.16 19.50
C SER A 497 -1.54 1.04 18.99
N GLU A 498 -1.87 2.17 18.37
CA GLU A 498 -0.89 3.21 18.02
C GLU A 498 -0.36 3.93 19.27
N ALA A 499 -1.19 4.23 20.24
CA ALA A 499 -0.73 4.87 21.48
C ALA A 499 0.08 3.90 22.38
N SER A 500 -0.02 2.58 22.19
CA SER A 500 0.68 1.58 23.01
C SER A 500 2.21 1.69 22.99
N VAL A 501 2.77 2.25 21.92
CA VAL A 501 4.24 2.44 21.76
C VAL A 501 4.78 3.50 22.73
N TYR A 502 3.94 4.44 23.15
CA TYR A 502 4.31 5.49 24.11
C TYR A 502 4.77 4.87 25.43
N LYS A 503 4.04 3.86 25.91
CA LYS A 503 4.39 3.10 27.10
C LYS A 503 5.63 2.22 26.89
N THR A 504 5.66 1.47 25.78
CA THR A 504 6.72 0.48 25.51
C THR A 504 8.12 1.12 25.46
N SER A 505 8.21 2.35 24.97
CA SER A 505 9.46 3.11 24.90
C SER A 505 9.99 3.47 26.29
N ILE A 506 9.10 3.88 27.19
CA ILE A 506 9.44 4.19 28.60
C ILE A 506 9.81 2.91 29.36
N GLU A 507 9.06 1.82 29.17
CA GLU A 507 9.38 0.51 29.78
C GLU A 507 10.78 0.05 29.42
N SER A 508 11.14 0.13 28.13
CA SER A 508 12.45 -0.28 27.63
C SER A 508 13.57 0.59 28.20
N ALA A 509 13.40 1.92 28.18
CA ALA A 509 14.41 2.85 28.69
C ALA A 509 14.58 2.74 30.21
N ASN A 510 13.49 2.57 30.96
CA ASN A 510 13.53 2.40 32.41
C ASN A 510 14.19 1.05 32.79
N ALA A 511 13.86 -0.04 32.10
CA ALA A 511 14.50 -1.34 32.32
C ALA A 511 16.02 -1.29 32.05
N ALA A 512 16.45 -0.59 30.98
CA ALA A 512 17.87 -0.38 30.70
C ALA A 512 18.56 0.42 31.81
N LEU A 513 17.89 1.44 32.34
CA LEU A 513 18.40 2.25 33.46
C LEU A 513 18.53 1.44 34.76
N LEU A 514 17.53 0.60 35.07
CA LEU A 514 17.57 -0.28 36.25
C LEU A 514 18.68 -1.34 36.15
N ASN A 515 18.87 -1.92 34.96
CA ASN A 515 19.91 -2.92 34.73
C ASN A 515 21.32 -2.30 34.79
N ALA A 516 21.47 -1.07 34.29
CA ALA A 516 22.75 -0.37 34.26
C ALA A 516 22.55 1.15 34.51
N PRO A 517 22.58 1.60 35.78
CA PRO A 517 22.43 3.01 36.11
C PRO A 517 23.59 3.85 35.52
N SER A 518 23.29 4.67 34.52
CA SER A 518 24.27 5.51 33.83
C SER A 518 23.64 6.81 33.34
N THR A 519 24.46 7.82 33.09
CA THR A 519 24.01 9.11 32.53
C THR A 519 23.39 8.93 31.14
N ASP A 520 23.89 7.98 30.34
CA ASP A 520 23.39 7.73 28.99
C ASP A 520 22.01 7.04 29.03
N ASN A 521 21.84 6.03 29.90
CA ASN A 521 20.53 5.41 30.09
C ASN A 521 19.52 6.39 30.70
N LEU A 522 19.96 7.30 31.57
CA LEU A 522 19.09 8.34 32.12
C LEU A 522 18.66 9.32 31.02
N LYS A 523 19.57 9.75 30.14
CA LYS A 523 19.24 10.58 28.97
C LYS A 523 18.29 9.88 28.00
N ALA A 524 18.46 8.58 27.78
CA ALA A 524 17.54 7.80 26.96
C ALA A 524 16.11 7.80 27.55
N LEU A 525 15.98 7.62 28.87
CA LEU A 525 14.69 7.72 29.56
C LEU A 525 14.11 9.14 29.50
N GLN A 526 14.92 10.19 29.70
CA GLN A 526 14.48 11.58 29.56
C GLN A 526 13.92 11.85 28.16
N ALA A 527 14.61 11.38 27.11
CA ALA A 527 14.15 11.51 25.73
C ALA A 527 12.83 10.75 25.50
N ALA A 528 12.70 9.54 26.04
CA ALA A 528 11.46 8.75 25.95
C ALA A 528 10.28 9.43 26.66
N LEU A 529 10.51 10.02 27.84
CA LEU A 529 9.50 10.79 28.58
C LEU A 529 9.05 12.03 27.78
N ALA A 530 9.99 12.83 27.27
CA ALA A 530 9.69 14.04 26.50
C ALA A 530 8.94 13.73 25.20
N ALA A 531 9.37 12.70 24.45
CA ALA A 531 8.68 12.26 23.25
C ALA A 531 7.26 11.76 23.56
N THR A 532 7.10 10.99 24.63
CA THR A 532 5.79 10.49 25.07
C THR A 532 4.86 11.62 25.50
N LYS A 533 5.38 12.62 26.22
CA LYS A 533 4.60 13.80 26.60
C LYS A 533 4.11 14.59 25.40
N ALA A 534 4.97 14.81 24.41
CA ALA A 534 4.58 15.45 23.17
C ALA A 534 3.48 14.64 22.44
N ALA A 535 3.63 13.32 22.38
CA ALA A 535 2.66 12.43 21.73
C ALA A 535 1.30 12.41 22.46
N VAL A 536 1.30 12.29 23.79
CA VAL A 536 0.06 12.33 24.60
C VAL A 536 -0.62 13.70 24.50
N ASN A 537 0.14 14.79 24.46
CA ASN A 537 -0.41 16.13 24.26
C ASN A 537 -1.00 16.34 22.86
N GLY A 538 -0.53 15.57 21.87
CA GLY A 538 -1.08 15.56 20.51
C GLY A 538 -2.38 14.78 20.34
N ILE A 539 -2.85 14.08 21.39
CA ILE A 539 -4.15 13.39 21.36
C ILE A 539 -5.27 14.43 21.42
N VAL A 540 -6.09 14.47 20.38
CA VAL A 540 -7.25 15.35 20.25
C VAL A 540 -8.51 14.51 20.44
N THR A 541 -9.32 14.89 21.43
CA THR A 541 -10.60 14.25 21.73
C THR A 541 -11.48 15.16 22.58
N GLY A 542 -12.81 15.02 22.44
CA GLY A 542 -13.79 15.59 23.36
C GLY A 542 -14.48 14.55 24.24
N VAL A 543 -14.01 13.30 24.24
CA VAL A 543 -14.55 12.20 25.04
C VAL A 543 -14.10 12.37 26.49
N PRO A 544 -15.01 12.62 27.46
CA PRO A 544 -14.63 13.02 28.82
C PRO A 544 -13.68 12.05 29.53
N ASP A 545 -13.91 10.74 29.39
CA ASP A 545 -13.10 9.71 30.04
C ASP A 545 -11.68 9.63 29.45
N VAL A 546 -11.54 9.89 28.14
CA VAL A 546 -10.24 9.93 27.46
C VAL A 546 -9.49 11.22 27.85
N SER A 547 -10.16 12.38 27.82
CA SER A 547 -9.56 13.67 28.22
C SER A 547 -9.10 13.66 29.68
N THR A 548 -9.85 13.00 30.56
CA THR A 548 -9.46 12.83 31.98
C THR A 548 -8.22 11.94 32.11
N ALA A 549 -8.22 10.78 31.45
CA ALA A 549 -7.07 9.87 31.48
C ALA A 549 -5.82 10.50 30.84
N GLN A 550 -5.99 11.29 29.78
CA GLN A 550 -4.92 12.06 29.13
C GLN A 550 -4.30 13.07 30.10
N SER A 551 -5.13 13.83 30.81
CA SER A 551 -4.68 14.82 31.80
C SER A 551 -3.88 14.17 32.93
N ASN A 552 -4.33 13.00 33.41
CA ASN A 552 -3.61 12.23 34.43
C ASN A 552 -2.26 11.72 33.90
N ALA A 553 -2.21 11.21 32.66
CA ALA A 553 -0.97 10.79 32.02
C ALA A 553 0.03 11.95 31.89
N LEU A 554 -0.41 13.12 31.40
CA LEU A 554 0.41 14.32 31.28
C LEU A 554 0.97 14.80 32.63
N SER A 555 0.14 14.82 33.68
CA SER A 555 0.58 15.19 35.02
C SER A 555 1.66 14.24 35.57
N SER A 556 1.51 12.93 35.34
CA SER A 556 2.54 11.96 35.74
C SER A 556 3.81 12.08 34.91
N LEU A 557 3.71 12.40 33.61
CA LEU A 557 4.86 12.63 32.74
C LEU A 557 5.67 13.85 33.21
N GLU A 558 5.00 14.95 33.57
CA GLU A 558 5.64 16.13 34.15
C GLU A 558 6.39 15.82 35.45
N THR A 559 5.78 15.00 36.30
CA THR A 559 6.39 14.57 37.56
C THR A 559 7.63 13.69 37.31
N ALA A 560 7.54 12.75 36.37
CA ALA A 560 8.65 11.86 36.01
C ALA A 560 9.81 12.60 35.32
N GLU A 561 9.51 13.55 34.42
CA GLU A 561 10.52 14.43 33.80
C GLU A 561 11.28 15.25 34.86
N SER A 562 10.55 15.81 35.82
CA SER A 562 11.15 16.58 36.92
C SER A 562 12.06 15.71 37.79
N ALA A 563 11.66 14.46 38.08
CA ALA A 563 12.51 13.51 38.81
C ALA A 563 13.75 13.10 37.99
N ALA A 564 13.60 12.87 36.69
CA ALA A 564 14.68 12.44 35.81
C ALA A 564 15.71 13.55 35.53
N THR A 565 15.32 14.82 35.66
CA THR A 565 16.19 15.99 35.42
C THR A 565 16.80 16.58 36.70
N ALA A 566 16.58 15.94 37.86
CA ALA A 566 17.14 16.39 39.12
C ALA A 566 18.69 16.46 39.09
N PRO A 567 19.33 17.48 39.70
CA PRO A 567 20.78 17.66 39.70
C PRO A 567 21.57 16.46 40.25
N ILE A 568 20.95 15.71 41.17
CA ILE A 568 21.46 14.45 41.71
C ILE A 568 20.43 13.37 41.36
N ALA A 569 20.82 12.40 40.54
CA ALA A 569 19.93 11.34 40.08
C ALA A 569 19.49 10.45 41.26
N ASN A 570 18.20 10.46 41.59
CA ASN A 570 17.59 9.51 42.50
C ASN A 570 16.89 8.42 41.68
N TYR A 571 17.60 7.34 41.37
CA TYR A 571 17.10 6.27 40.51
C TYR A 571 15.82 5.60 41.03
N ALA A 572 15.62 5.52 42.35
CA ALA A 572 14.38 4.98 42.92
C ALA A 572 13.18 5.91 42.67
N LEU A 573 13.38 7.23 42.75
CA LEU A 573 12.34 8.21 42.43
C LEU A 573 12.04 8.26 40.92
N VAL A 574 13.07 8.13 40.09
CA VAL A 574 12.94 8.03 38.62
C VAL A 574 12.14 6.78 38.23
N ASP A 575 12.46 5.63 38.83
CA ASP A 575 11.75 4.37 38.60
C ASP A 575 10.28 4.44 39.06
N ALA A 576 10.02 4.99 40.25
CA ALA A 576 8.67 5.20 40.75
C ALA A 576 7.86 6.13 39.82
N GLY A 577 8.48 7.20 39.32
CA GLY A 577 7.90 8.12 38.34
C GLY A 577 7.58 7.42 37.01
N ALA A 578 8.54 6.68 36.45
CA ALA A 578 8.34 5.91 35.22
C ALA A 578 7.22 4.86 35.36
N THR A 579 7.17 4.16 36.49
CA THR A 579 6.11 3.18 36.81
C THR A 579 4.73 3.84 36.89
N ALA A 580 4.63 5.02 37.53
CA ALA A 580 3.38 5.77 37.59
C ALA A 580 2.91 6.25 36.20
N VAL A 581 3.84 6.72 35.37
CA VAL A 581 3.56 7.08 33.97
C VAL A 581 3.04 5.87 33.20
N ILE A 582 3.69 4.71 33.31
CA ILE A 582 3.26 3.47 32.65
C ILE A 582 1.83 3.09 33.07
N ALA A 583 1.48 3.21 34.35
CA ALA A 583 0.14 2.93 34.85
C ALA A 583 -0.92 3.90 34.28
N ASN A 584 -0.63 5.21 34.25
CA ASN A 584 -1.55 6.19 33.69
C ASN A 584 -1.68 6.10 32.16
N LEU A 585 -0.60 5.74 31.46
CA LEU A 585 -0.66 5.41 30.04
C LEU A 585 -1.56 4.19 29.81
N ASN A 586 -1.47 3.13 30.61
CA ASN A 586 -2.40 1.99 30.50
C ASN A 586 -3.87 2.41 30.69
N ALA A 587 -4.15 3.30 31.64
CA ALA A 587 -5.49 3.81 31.85
C ALA A 587 -5.99 4.62 30.64
N LEU A 588 -5.14 5.49 30.07
CA LEU A 588 -5.43 6.21 28.84
C LEU A 588 -5.71 5.27 27.67
N LEU A 589 -4.86 4.27 27.46
CA LEU A 589 -5.02 3.26 26.40
C LEU A 589 -6.34 2.49 26.55
N THR A 590 -6.72 2.17 27.79
CA THR A 590 -7.99 1.50 28.09
C THR A 590 -9.18 2.40 27.75
N SER A 591 -9.15 3.68 28.13
CA SER A 591 -10.21 4.64 27.78
C SER A 591 -10.33 4.83 26.27
N ILE A 592 -9.21 4.92 25.54
CA ILE A 592 -9.21 5.00 24.07
C ILE A 592 -9.82 3.71 23.50
N SER A 593 -9.40 2.54 23.96
CA SER A 593 -9.91 1.25 23.49
C SER A 593 -11.42 1.09 23.73
N ASN A 594 -11.92 1.52 24.89
CA ASN A 594 -13.35 1.50 25.18
C ASN A 594 -14.13 2.40 24.23
N ASN A 595 -13.59 3.58 23.89
CA ASN A 595 -14.22 4.46 22.90
C ASN A 595 -14.25 3.83 21.50
N GLN A 596 -13.21 3.09 21.11
CA GLN A 596 -13.13 2.39 19.82
C GLN A 596 -14.16 1.26 19.68
N LEU A 597 -14.68 0.72 20.78
CA LEU A 597 -15.76 -0.27 20.74
C LEU A 597 -17.11 0.34 20.35
N ILE A 598 -17.22 1.67 20.42
CA ILE A 598 -18.41 2.42 20.04
C ILE A 598 -18.18 2.97 18.63
N ASP A 599 -19.09 2.63 17.73
CA ASP A 599 -19.04 3.17 16.37
C ASP A 599 -19.36 4.67 16.38
N ASN A 600 -18.32 5.48 16.20
CA ASN A 600 -18.39 6.93 16.15
C ASN A 600 -18.45 7.47 14.71
N ASN A 601 -18.65 6.60 13.72
CA ASN A 601 -18.93 6.98 12.34
C ASN A 601 -20.46 7.09 12.13
N VAL A 602 -20.97 8.31 12.06
CA VAL A 602 -22.42 8.53 11.91
C VAL A 602 -22.92 8.06 10.54
N THR A 603 -22.13 8.22 9.49
CA THR A 603 -22.46 7.68 8.16
C THR A 603 -22.64 6.17 8.21
N HIS A 604 -21.69 5.44 8.81
CA HIS A 604 -21.73 3.98 8.89
C HIS A 604 -22.91 3.48 9.76
N THR A 605 -23.09 4.06 10.96
CA THR A 605 -24.22 3.69 11.84
C THR A 605 -25.59 3.99 11.21
N SER A 606 -25.70 5.09 10.45
CA SER A 606 -26.92 5.43 9.72
C SER A 606 -27.20 4.47 8.56
N LEU A 607 -26.17 4.08 7.79
CA LEU A 607 -26.30 3.07 6.74
C LEU A 607 -26.73 1.71 7.31
N ILE A 608 -26.16 1.27 8.44
CA ILE A 608 -26.60 0.05 9.13
C ILE A 608 -28.10 0.10 9.45
N ALA A 609 -28.56 1.20 10.07
CA ALA A 609 -29.95 1.36 10.46
C ALA A 609 -30.90 1.40 9.25
N ALA A 610 -30.54 2.15 8.21
CA ALA A 610 -31.32 2.29 6.98
C ALA A 610 -31.40 0.96 6.20
N ILE A 611 -30.27 0.25 6.03
CA ILE A 611 -30.23 -1.07 5.36
C ILE A 611 -31.07 -2.10 6.11
N ASN A 612 -30.99 -2.14 7.44
CA ASN A 612 -31.82 -3.04 8.25
C ASN A 612 -33.31 -2.73 8.13
N THR A 613 -33.66 -1.44 8.10
CA THR A 613 -35.03 -0.98 7.87
C THR A 613 -35.52 -1.42 6.49
N PHE A 614 -34.74 -1.18 5.44
CA PHE A 614 -35.05 -1.61 4.08
C PHE A 614 -35.24 -3.13 3.98
N LYS A 615 -34.33 -3.94 4.54
CA LYS A 615 -34.47 -5.41 4.57
C LYS A 615 -35.75 -5.86 5.29
N THR A 616 -36.11 -5.18 6.37
CA THR A 616 -37.35 -5.43 7.11
C THR A 616 -38.57 -5.09 6.25
N LYS A 617 -38.62 -3.90 5.65
CA LYS A 617 -39.74 -3.46 4.80
C LYS A 617 -39.88 -4.28 3.52
N ARG A 618 -38.77 -4.73 2.95
CA ARG A 618 -38.73 -5.68 1.83
C ARG A 618 -39.40 -7.00 2.20
N THR A 619 -39.11 -7.50 3.40
CA THR A 619 -39.70 -8.75 3.92
C THR A 619 -41.19 -8.60 4.16
N GLU A 620 -41.62 -7.51 4.83
CA GLU A 620 -43.04 -7.20 5.07
C GLU A 620 -43.81 -7.09 3.75
N PHE A 621 -43.30 -6.31 2.80
CA PHE A 621 -43.90 -6.18 1.47
C PHE A 621 -44.01 -7.51 0.74
N THR A 622 -42.94 -8.31 0.74
CA THR A 622 -42.91 -9.62 0.06
C THR A 622 -43.93 -10.57 0.67
N GLN A 623 -44.03 -10.63 2.00
CA GLN A 623 -44.98 -11.47 2.71
C GLN A 623 -46.42 -11.12 2.33
N VAL A 624 -46.76 -9.83 2.30
CA VAL A 624 -48.11 -9.38 1.96
C VAL A 624 -48.42 -9.59 0.48
N ASP A 625 -47.49 -9.30 -0.42
CA ASP A 625 -47.72 -9.42 -1.87
C ASP A 625 -47.84 -10.87 -2.35
N THR A 626 -47.18 -11.81 -1.65
CA THR A 626 -47.16 -13.24 -2.00
C THR A 626 -48.07 -14.12 -1.15
N ALA A 627 -48.82 -13.54 -0.22
CA ALA A 627 -49.74 -14.28 0.63
C ALA A 627 -50.78 -15.08 -0.19
N SER A 628 -51.29 -16.16 0.40
CA SER A 628 -52.31 -17.02 -0.21
C SER A 628 -53.53 -17.13 0.72
N PRO A 629 -54.70 -16.62 0.33
CA PRO A 629 -54.97 -15.86 -0.91
C PRO A 629 -54.29 -14.48 -0.90
N ARG A 630 -53.89 -13.98 -2.08
CA ARG A 630 -53.25 -12.66 -2.20
C ARG A 630 -54.25 -11.56 -1.80
N PRO A 631 -53.88 -10.62 -0.92
CA PRO A 631 -54.74 -9.52 -0.52
C PRO A 631 -55.19 -8.65 -1.70
N VAL A 632 -56.24 -7.86 -1.47
CA VAL A 632 -56.73 -6.89 -2.45
C VAL A 632 -55.62 -5.87 -2.78
N GLN A 633 -55.45 -5.54 -4.06
CA GLN A 633 -54.30 -4.76 -4.53
C GLN A 633 -54.08 -3.43 -3.78
N LYS A 634 -55.15 -2.76 -3.33
CA LYS A 634 -55.08 -1.51 -2.56
C LYS A 634 -54.49 -1.68 -1.15
N THR A 635 -54.66 -2.84 -0.52
CA THR A 635 -54.12 -3.08 0.84
C THR A 635 -52.62 -3.33 0.85
N ILE A 636 -52.02 -3.54 -0.33
CA ILE A 636 -50.58 -3.77 -0.50
C ILE A 636 -49.82 -2.43 -0.61
N THR A 637 -50.46 -1.38 -1.16
CA THR A 637 -49.86 -0.05 -1.40
C THR A 637 -49.12 0.54 -0.20
N PRO A 638 -49.63 0.49 1.05
CA PRO A 638 -48.89 1.03 2.21
C PRO A 638 -47.55 0.34 2.45
N TYR A 639 -47.45 -0.97 2.19
CA TYR A 639 -46.19 -1.72 2.35
C TYR A 639 -45.18 -1.37 1.25
N ALA A 640 -45.67 -1.14 0.02
CA ALA A 640 -44.83 -0.64 -1.07
C ALA A 640 -44.27 0.75 -0.74
N ASN A 641 -45.10 1.66 -0.22
CA ASN A 641 -44.65 2.99 0.23
C ASN A 641 -43.59 2.92 1.32
N LEU A 642 -43.79 2.08 2.33
CA LEU A 642 -42.80 1.91 3.41
C LEU A 642 -41.48 1.35 2.89
N LEU A 643 -41.52 0.46 1.89
CA LEU A 643 -40.32 -0.03 1.21
C LEU A 643 -39.63 1.06 0.39
N GLY A 644 -40.39 1.85 -0.38
CA GLY A 644 -39.87 3.00 -1.14
C GLY A 644 -39.19 4.03 -0.22
N ASN A 645 -39.88 4.45 0.85
CA ASN A 645 -39.31 5.36 1.83
C ASN A 645 -38.01 4.84 2.45
N ALA A 646 -37.95 3.53 2.79
CA ALA A 646 -36.72 2.93 3.30
C ALA A 646 -35.60 2.87 2.26
N ALA A 647 -35.92 2.79 0.97
CA ALA A 647 -34.94 2.90 -0.12
C ALA A 647 -34.41 4.34 -0.24
N VAL A 648 -35.30 5.34 -0.14
CA VAL A 648 -34.96 6.77 -0.14
C VAL A 648 -34.01 7.12 1.01
N ASP A 649 -34.20 6.56 2.20
CA ASP A 649 -33.31 6.81 3.34
C ASP A 649 -31.86 6.37 3.05
N ILE A 650 -31.67 5.25 2.33
CA ILE A 650 -30.34 4.78 1.91
C ILE A 650 -29.80 5.64 0.76
N ASP A 651 -30.67 6.02 -0.16
CA ASP A 651 -30.35 6.85 -1.33
C ASP A 651 -29.80 8.22 -0.94
N ILE A 652 -30.35 8.83 0.12
CA ILE A 652 -29.82 10.06 0.73
C ILE A 652 -28.34 9.88 1.07
N TRP A 653 -27.98 8.80 1.77
CA TRP A 653 -26.58 8.53 2.13
C TRP A 653 -25.71 8.22 0.93
N ALA A 654 -26.19 7.41 -0.02
CA ALA A 654 -25.46 7.11 -1.25
C ALA A 654 -25.11 8.40 -2.02
N LYS A 655 -26.06 9.33 -2.18
CA LYS A 655 -25.83 10.62 -2.84
C LYS A 655 -24.85 11.50 -2.10
N ILE A 656 -24.94 11.59 -0.77
CA ILE A 656 -24.01 12.38 0.05
C ILE A 656 -22.58 11.82 -0.06
N ILE A 657 -22.43 10.49 0.02
CA ILE A 657 -21.13 9.81 -0.11
C ILE A 657 -20.55 10.04 -1.51
N SER A 658 -21.35 9.87 -2.56
CA SER A 658 -20.90 10.13 -3.94
C SER A 658 -20.49 11.59 -4.15
N ALA A 659 -21.29 12.55 -3.66
CA ALA A 659 -20.99 13.97 -3.78
C ALA A 659 -19.71 14.37 -3.03
N ASN A 660 -19.52 13.86 -1.81
CA ASN A 660 -18.28 14.09 -1.05
C ASN A 660 -17.07 13.48 -1.76
N ALA A 661 -17.17 12.23 -2.21
CA ALA A 661 -16.09 11.55 -2.91
C ALA A 661 -15.72 12.24 -4.24
N ALA A 662 -16.70 12.76 -4.97
CA ALA A 662 -16.49 13.55 -6.19
C ALA A 662 -15.75 14.88 -5.95
N LEU A 663 -15.80 15.41 -4.73
CA LEU A 663 -15.05 16.59 -4.29
C LEU A 663 -13.65 16.24 -3.79
N VAL A 664 -13.52 15.17 -2.99
CA VAL A 664 -12.25 14.75 -2.37
C VAL A 664 -11.25 14.24 -3.40
N ALA A 665 -11.69 13.40 -4.36
CA ALA A 665 -10.81 12.80 -5.36
C ALA A 665 -9.98 13.83 -6.17
N PRO A 666 -10.55 14.88 -6.78
CA PRO A 666 -9.79 15.85 -7.55
C PRO A 666 -8.87 16.74 -6.70
N LEU A 667 -9.24 17.03 -5.46
CA LEU A 667 -8.35 17.74 -4.52
C LEU A 667 -7.12 16.88 -4.15
N ALA A 668 -7.32 15.57 -4.02
CA ALA A 668 -6.27 14.63 -3.70
C ALA A 668 -5.32 14.38 -4.89
N LYS A 669 -5.85 13.98 -6.06
CA LYS A 669 -5.02 13.58 -7.22
C LYS A 669 -5.66 13.79 -8.60
N ALA A 670 -6.84 13.22 -8.82
CA ALA A 670 -7.45 13.13 -10.15
C ALA A 670 -8.99 13.11 -10.07
N ASN A 671 -9.66 13.34 -11.19
CA ASN A 671 -11.11 13.11 -11.26
C ASN A 671 -11.40 11.62 -11.03
N PRO A 672 -12.55 11.28 -10.39
CA PRO A 672 -12.93 9.90 -10.22
C PRO A 672 -13.01 9.14 -11.54
N ALA A 673 -12.46 7.94 -11.56
CA ALA A 673 -12.46 7.04 -12.70
C ALA A 673 -13.89 6.51 -12.94
N SER A 674 -14.28 6.35 -14.20
CA SER A 674 -15.58 5.76 -14.53
C SER A 674 -15.65 4.30 -14.06
N ALA A 675 -16.86 3.76 -13.90
CA ALA A 675 -17.05 2.36 -13.56
C ALA A 675 -16.24 1.43 -14.50
N ASN A 676 -15.57 0.43 -13.93
CA ASN A 676 -14.71 -0.54 -14.63
C ASN A 676 -13.42 -0.01 -15.27
N THR A 677 -13.00 1.23 -14.98
CA THR A 677 -11.66 1.72 -15.35
C THR A 677 -10.71 1.65 -14.17
N ASP A 678 -9.43 1.35 -14.42
CA ASP A 678 -8.41 1.33 -13.38
C ASP A 678 -8.17 2.77 -12.89
N PRO A 679 -8.43 3.09 -11.60
CA PRO A 679 -8.19 4.42 -11.06
C PRO A 679 -6.70 4.81 -11.09
N SER A 680 -5.79 3.83 -11.18
CA SER A 680 -4.35 4.09 -11.27
C SER A 680 -3.96 4.81 -12.57
N GLU A 681 -4.79 4.71 -13.61
CA GLU A 681 -4.59 5.34 -14.93
C GLU A 681 -5.25 6.73 -15.03
N ALA A 682 -5.92 7.20 -13.98
CA ALA A 682 -6.60 8.50 -14.00
C ALA A 682 -5.61 9.66 -14.18
N ALA A 683 -5.95 10.60 -15.07
CA ALA A 683 -5.11 11.76 -15.36
C ALA A 683 -4.95 12.66 -14.13
N VAL A 684 -3.71 12.81 -13.67
CA VAL A 684 -3.34 13.63 -12.51
C VAL A 684 -3.63 15.11 -12.81
N LEU A 685 -4.26 15.81 -11.87
CA LEU A 685 -4.59 17.24 -11.98
C LEU A 685 -3.45 18.11 -11.46
N ASP A 686 -3.12 19.17 -12.21
CA ASP A 686 -1.98 20.07 -11.93
C ASP A 686 -2.05 20.75 -10.55
N ASN A 687 -3.25 21.07 -10.07
CA ASN A 687 -3.46 21.74 -8.79
C ASN A 687 -3.81 20.77 -7.64
N SER A 688 -3.76 19.46 -7.87
CA SER A 688 -4.00 18.47 -6.82
C SER A 688 -2.86 18.42 -5.81
N ALA A 689 -3.16 18.00 -4.58
CA ALA A 689 -2.17 17.83 -3.54
C ALA A 689 -1.08 16.80 -3.93
N PHE A 690 -1.46 15.70 -4.61
CA PHE A 690 -0.52 14.70 -5.12
C PHE A 690 0.49 15.28 -6.12
N LYS A 691 0.01 16.09 -7.07
CA LYS A 691 0.87 16.69 -8.10
C LYS A 691 1.83 17.70 -7.51
N LEU A 692 1.34 18.60 -6.66
CA LEU A 692 2.18 19.57 -5.95
C LEU A 692 3.20 18.90 -5.03
N ALA A 693 2.86 17.77 -4.38
CA ALA A 693 3.81 16.98 -3.63
C ALA A 693 4.89 16.35 -4.52
N SER A 694 4.49 15.84 -5.69
CA SER A 694 5.42 15.27 -6.66
C SER A 694 6.39 16.32 -7.21
N ASP A 695 5.90 17.52 -7.52
CA ASP A 695 6.71 18.64 -8.01
C ASP A 695 7.65 19.18 -6.93
N ALA A 696 7.18 19.34 -5.69
CA ALA A 696 8.01 19.71 -4.55
C ALA A 696 9.10 18.65 -4.24
N LEU A 697 8.79 17.37 -4.42
CA LEU A 697 9.77 16.30 -4.26
C LEU A 697 10.82 16.36 -5.38
N ALA A 698 10.38 16.56 -6.62
CA ALA A 698 11.26 16.70 -7.77
C ALA A 698 12.24 17.87 -7.60
N SER A 699 11.79 19.02 -7.08
CA SER A 699 12.64 20.20 -6.79
C SER A 699 13.64 19.97 -5.65
N ILE A 700 13.56 18.83 -4.95
CA ILE A 700 14.55 18.39 -3.96
C ILE A 700 15.51 17.39 -4.57
N THR A 701 14.97 16.32 -5.18
CA THR A 701 15.75 15.13 -5.55
C THR A 701 16.31 15.17 -6.97
N GLY A 702 15.84 16.09 -7.82
CA GLY A 702 16.24 16.16 -9.22
C GLY A 702 17.72 16.51 -9.44
N LYS A 703 18.21 16.22 -10.64
CA LYS A 703 19.58 16.56 -11.04
C LYS A 703 19.70 18.08 -11.25
N ASN A 704 20.57 18.73 -10.48
CA ASN A 704 20.70 20.19 -10.38
C ASN A 704 19.57 20.88 -9.61
N GLU A 705 18.89 20.15 -8.73
CA GLU A 705 17.89 20.71 -7.83
C GLU A 705 18.47 21.01 -6.44
N SER A 706 17.62 21.48 -5.52
CA SER A 706 18.03 22.08 -4.25
C SER A 706 19.03 21.24 -3.44
N ALA A 707 18.81 19.92 -3.30
CA ALA A 707 19.74 19.07 -2.55
C ALA A 707 21.11 18.96 -3.23
N SER A 708 21.12 18.75 -4.55
CA SER A 708 22.37 18.61 -5.33
C SER A 708 23.15 19.93 -5.41
N LEU A 709 22.46 21.07 -5.55
CA LEU A 709 23.07 22.40 -5.61
C LEU A 709 23.59 22.85 -4.24
N LEU A 710 22.86 22.51 -3.17
CA LEU A 710 23.31 22.75 -1.81
C LEU A 710 24.53 21.88 -1.47
N GLN A 711 24.54 20.60 -1.86
CA GLN A 711 25.73 19.75 -1.73
C GLN A 711 26.92 20.31 -2.52
N ALA A 712 26.70 20.79 -3.75
CA ALA A 712 27.76 21.41 -4.56
C ALA A 712 28.32 22.69 -3.91
N TYR A 713 27.50 23.46 -3.20
CA TYR A 713 27.96 24.60 -2.41
C TYR A 713 28.76 24.16 -1.17
N ILE A 714 28.34 23.11 -0.46
CA ILE A 714 29.07 22.54 0.67
C ILE A 714 30.46 22.04 0.24
N ASP A 715 30.51 21.28 -0.86
CA ASP A 715 31.74 20.68 -1.38
C ASP A 715 32.69 21.74 -1.95
N ASN A 716 32.15 22.79 -2.59
CA ASN A 716 32.92 23.87 -3.18
C ASN A 716 32.25 25.25 -2.95
N PRO A 717 32.54 25.89 -1.80
CA PRO A 717 31.94 27.18 -1.45
C PRO A 717 32.38 28.31 -2.39
N SER A 718 31.45 28.82 -3.19
CA SER A 718 31.63 29.98 -4.06
C SER A 718 30.36 30.83 -4.14
N THR A 719 30.47 32.11 -4.50
CA THR A 719 29.31 33.00 -4.65
C THR A 719 28.32 32.51 -5.70
N THR A 720 28.82 31.89 -6.77
CA THR A 720 27.98 31.27 -7.82
C THR A 720 27.21 30.06 -7.30
N ASN A 721 27.88 29.14 -6.60
CA ASN A 721 27.21 27.95 -6.05
C ASN A 721 26.21 28.33 -4.95
N GLN A 722 26.56 29.33 -4.13
CA GLN A 722 25.66 29.88 -3.12
C GLN A 722 24.39 30.46 -3.76
N ALA A 723 24.53 31.29 -4.80
CA ALA A 723 23.38 31.88 -5.49
C ALA A 723 22.45 30.82 -6.12
N LYS A 724 23.02 29.76 -6.71
CA LYS A 724 22.25 28.63 -7.26
C LYS A 724 21.50 27.87 -6.16
N ALA A 725 22.17 27.54 -5.06
CA ALA A 725 21.54 26.84 -3.94
C ALA A 725 20.40 27.68 -3.32
N ILE A 726 20.60 28.98 -3.13
CA ILE A 726 19.56 29.90 -2.62
C ILE A 726 18.35 29.94 -3.56
N ALA A 727 18.57 30.06 -4.88
CA ALA A 727 17.48 30.10 -5.85
C ALA A 727 16.66 28.80 -5.84
N ALA A 728 17.32 27.64 -5.82
CA ALA A 728 16.65 26.33 -5.79
C ALA A 728 15.90 26.08 -4.45
N LEU A 729 16.45 26.54 -3.32
CA LEU A 729 15.76 26.48 -2.03
C LEU A 729 14.51 27.37 -2.02
N ALA A 730 14.56 28.55 -2.64
CA ALA A 730 13.41 29.45 -2.75
C ALA A 730 12.29 28.85 -3.61
N GLU A 731 12.64 28.18 -4.72
CA GLU A 731 11.69 27.45 -5.56
C GLU A 731 11.04 26.29 -4.81
N THR A 732 11.85 25.49 -4.10
CA THR A 732 11.35 24.41 -3.23
C THR A 732 10.38 24.93 -2.17
N ALA A 733 10.73 26.04 -1.50
CA ALA A 733 9.87 26.66 -0.49
C ALA A 733 8.53 27.14 -1.09
N ALA A 734 8.53 27.70 -2.31
CA ALA A 734 7.32 28.11 -3.00
C ALA A 734 6.40 26.92 -3.31
N LEU A 735 6.97 25.82 -3.82
CA LEU A 735 6.21 24.58 -4.11
C LEU A 735 5.63 23.97 -2.84
N VAL A 736 6.39 23.97 -1.73
CA VAL A 736 5.92 23.46 -0.43
C VAL A 736 4.79 24.31 0.13
N ASN A 737 4.82 25.64 -0.05
CA ASN A 737 3.71 26.50 0.35
C ASN A 737 2.43 26.22 -0.47
N SER A 738 2.56 26.00 -1.79
CA SER A 738 1.43 25.58 -2.63
C SER A 738 0.89 24.21 -2.21
N LEU A 739 1.78 23.26 -1.89
CA LEU A 739 1.42 21.96 -1.36
C LEU A 739 0.63 22.08 -0.05
N LEU A 740 1.11 22.89 0.91
CA LEU A 740 0.40 23.15 2.16
C LEU A 740 -0.98 23.73 1.91
N ALA A 741 -1.13 24.67 0.97
CA ALA A 741 -2.43 25.22 0.61
C ALA A 741 -3.37 24.15 0.05
N ALA A 742 -2.89 23.27 -0.83
CA ALA A 742 -3.68 22.17 -1.39
C ALA A 742 -4.07 21.12 -0.33
N ALA A 743 -3.15 20.77 0.58
CA ALA A 743 -3.43 19.86 1.68
C ALA A 743 -4.50 20.41 2.64
N ASN A 744 -4.45 21.72 2.97
CA ASN A 744 -5.49 22.37 3.77
C ASN A 744 -6.85 22.44 3.04
N ALA A 745 -6.85 22.62 1.72
CA ALA A 745 -8.08 22.56 0.93
C ALA A 745 -8.70 21.15 0.95
N LEU A 746 -7.87 20.10 0.93
CA LEU A 746 -8.31 18.70 1.03
C LEU A 746 -8.85 18.34 2.42
N ASP A 747 -8.35 18.96 3.49
CA ASP A 747 -8.82 18.73 4.87
C ASP A 747 -10.28 19.14 5.06
N THR A 748 -10.73 20.17 4.33
CA THR A 748 -12.09 20.72 4.49
C THR A 748 -13.22 19.72 4.20
N PRO A 749 -13.23 18.96 3.08
CA PRO A 749 -14.24 17.94 2.82
C PRO A 749 -13.93 16.57 3.44
N LEU A 750 -12.71 16.36 3.97
CA LEU A 750 -12.27 15.07 4.49
C LEU A 750 -12.57 14.96 5.99
N SER A 751 -13.70 14.33 6.31
CA SER A 751 -14.03 13.98 7.69
C SER A 751 -14.05 12.46 7.86
N GLY A 752 -13.46 12.00 8.96
CA GLY A 752 -13.31 10.57 9.22
C GLY A 752 -12.98 10.23 10.65
N THR A 753 -13.02 8.94 10.92
CA THR A 753 -12.64 8.33 12.18
C THR A 753 -11.69 7.16 11.90
N THR A 754 -11.43 6.35 12.91
CA THR A 754 -10.63 5.13 12.82
C THR A 754 -11.07 4.27 11.63
N ALA A 755 -10.11 3.90 10.80
CA ALA A 755 -10.30 3.05 9.65
C ALA A 755 -9.91 1.62 10.01
N SER A 756 -10.73 0.64 9.64
CA SER A 756 -10.39 -0.77 9.87
C SER A 756 -9.47 -1.35 8.79
N ALA A 757 -9.40 -0.73 7.60
CA ALA A 757 -8.57 -1.15 6.48
C ALA A 757 -8.30 0.03 5.51
N PHE A 758 -7.53 1.01 5.95
CA PHE A 758 -7.08 2.11 5.09
C PHE A 758 -5.85 1.69 4.25
N PRO A 759 -5.68 2.15 3.00
CA PRO A 759 -4.49 1.84 2.21
C PRO A 759 -3.18 2.18 2.94
N ILE A 760 -2.15 1.36 2.75
CA ILE A 760 -0.85 1.61 3.39
C ILE A 760 -0.25 2.91 2.86
N VAL A 761 0.07 3.83 3.76
CA VAL A 761 0.89 5.00 3.46
C VAL A 761 2.36 4.62 3.65
N TRP A 762 3.02 4.29 2.55
CA TRP A 762 4.44 3.97 2.57
C TRP A 762 5.28 5.21 2.83
N GLN A 763 6.23 5.12 3.78
CA GLN A 763 6.97 6.27 4.31
C GLN A 763 8.32 6.51 3.61
N SER A 764 8.65 5.70 2.60
CA SER A 764 9.94 5.75 1.90
C SER A 764 9.75 5.48 0.42
N SER A 765 10.53 6.17 -0.42
CA SER A 765 10.57 5.94 -1.88
C SER A 765 11.10 4.56 -2.25
N ARG A 766 11.75 3.83 -1.32
CA ARG A 766 12.08 2.41 -1.53
C ARG A 766 10.88 1.50 -1.64
N CYS A 767 9.72 1.98 -1.24
CA CYS A 767 8.47 1.25 -1.37
C CYS A 767 7.68 1.66 -2.61
N ASP A 768 8.20 2.56 -3.47
CA ASP A 768 7.47 3.08 -4.63
C ASP A 768 7.07 1.97 -5.62
N PHE A 769 7.83 0.87 -5.66
CA PHE A 769 7.48 -0.30 -6.46
C PHE A 769 6.18 -1.00 -6.00
N MET A 770 5.67 -0.73 -4.80
CA MET A 770 4.42 -1.28 -4.27
C MET A 770 3.23 -0.34 -4.42
N LEU A 771 3.42 0.88 -4.96
CA LEU A 771 2.34 1.83 -5.14
C LEU A 771 1.29 1.31 -6.13
N PRO A 772 0.03 1.77 -6.05
CA PRO A 772 -1.10 1.25 -6.83
C PRO A 772 -0.97 1.37 -8.36
N THR A 773 0.01 2.13 -8.87
CA THR A 773 0.34 2.16 -10.29
C THR A 773 0.78 0.78 -10.78
N ALA A 774 0.58 0.47 -12.06
CA ALA A 774 1.13 -0.75 -12.64
C ALA A 774 2.66 -0.76 -12.48
N THR A 775 3.16 -1.62 -11.58
CA THR A 775 4.58 -1.81 -11.32
C THR A 775 4.94 -3.27 -11.55
N TRP A 776 6.23 -3.58 -11.55
CA TRP A 776 6.70 -4.96 -11.60
C TRP A 776 6.16 -5.83 -10.48
N TRP A 777 5.76 -5.24 -9.35
CA TRP A 777 5.20 -5.97 -8.22
C TRP A 777 3.77 -6.45 -8.48
N SER A 778 2.90 -5.54 -8.93
CA SER A 778 1.50 -5.84 -9.23
C SER A 778 1.37 -6.66 -10.52
N SER A 779 2.07 -6.27 -11.59
CA SER A 779 2.04 -6.97 -12.88
C SER A 779 2.54 -8.42 -12.79
N ASN A 780 3.58 -8.69 -11.98
CA ASN A 780 4.10 -10.04 -11.77
C ASN A 780 3.46 -10.79 -10.60
N GLN A 781 2.48 -10.19 -9.93
CA GLN A 781 1.72 -10.82 -8.85
C GLN A 781 2.59 -11.32 -7.67
N TRP A 782 3.71 -10.63 -7.39
CA TRP A 782 4.64 -11.02 -6.31
C TRP A 782 4.00 -11.02 -4.93
N ALA A 783 2.96 -10.21 -4.71
CA ALA A 783 2.19 -10.19 -3.45
C ALA A 783 1.67 -11.58 -3.04
N ASN A 784 1.45 -12.50 -3.98
CA ASN A 784 0.93 -13.84 -3.71
C ASN A 784 1.94 -14.79 -3.04
N SER A 785 3.25 -14.59 -3.26
CA SER A 785 4.32 -15.49 -2.83
C SER A 785 5.31 -14.86 -1.85
N VAL A 786 5.19 -13.55 -1.59
CA VAL A 786 6.08 -12.83 -0.67
C VAL A 786 5.45 -12.70 0.71
N PHE A 787 6.23 -13.07 1.73
CA PHE A 787 5.88 -13.01 3.14
C PHE A 787 6.94 -12.25 3.91
N TYR A 788 6.58 -11.77 5.10
CA TYR A 788 7.55 -11.26 6.06
C TYR A 788 7.09 -11.53 7.49
N GLN A 789 8.06 -11.59 8.39
CA GLN A 789 7.85 -11.60 9.83
C GLN A 789 8.55 -10.41 10.47
N ILE A 790 7.86 -9.71 11.35
CA ILE A 790 8.42 -8.67 12.20
C ILE A 790 8.62 -9.23 13.61
N SER A 791 9.73 -8.86 14.27
CA SER A 791 10.02 -9.32 15.62
C SER A 791 9.19 -8.59 16.68
N ASN A 792 8.88 -7.32 16.42
CA ASN A 792 8.06 -6.41 17.22
C ASN A 792 7.38 -5.40 16.27
N ALA A 793 6.33 -4.73 16.73
CA ALA A 793 5.60 -3.72 15.94
C ALA A 793 6.44 -2.48 15.56
N THR A 794 7.50 -2.19 16.34
CA THR A 794 8.39 -1.04 16.14
C THR A 794 9.85 -1.48 16.05
N MET A 795 10.63 -0.79 15.22
CA MET A 795 12.06 -1.09 15.06
C MET A 795 12.93 -0.59 16.22
N THR A 796 12.40 0.21 17.14
CA THR A 796 13.14 0.70 18.31
C THR A 796 13.52 -0.43 19.28
N GLN A 797 12.76 -1.53 19.25
CA GLN A 797 13.06 -2.71 20.06
C GLN A 797 14.14 -3.60 19.42
N PRO A 798 14.91 -4.36 20.22
CA PRO A 798 15.84 -5.37 19.71
C PRO A 798 15.13 -6.47 18.89
N GLY A 799 15.81 -6.96 17.86
CA GLY A 799 15.34 -8.07 17.04
C GLY A 799 15.34 -9.39 17.80
N LYS A 800 14.38 -10.28 17.46
CA LYS A 800 14.19 -11.60 18.09
C LYS A 800 14.26 -12.76 17.11
N LEU A 801 14.30 -12.47 15.80
CA LEU A 801 14.24 -13.49 14.75
C LEU A 801 15.63 -14.07 14.51
N THR A 802 15.69 -15.37 14.25
CA THR A 802 16.95 -16.08 13.96
C THR A 802 16.85 -16.81 12.64
N VAL A 803 17.97 -16.88 11.92
CA VAL A 803 18.09 -17.69 10.70
C VAL A 803 19.18 -18.72 10.93
N ASN A 804 18.85 -20.00 10.73
CA ASN A 804 19.73 -21.13 11.02
C ASN A 804 20.28 -21.09 12.47
N GLY A 805 19.45 -20.64 13.42
CA GLY A 805 19.81 -20.53 14.85
C GLY A 805 20.74 -19.36 15.19
N THR A 806 21.00 -18.44 14.26
CA THR A 806 21.91 -17.31 14.47
C THR A 806 21.21 -15.96 14.22
N GLY A 807 21.79 -14.88 14.75
CA GLY A 807 21.31 -13.52 14.54
C GLY A 807 20.24 -13.05 15.53
N SER A 808 19.82 -11.80 15.37
CA SER A 808 18.75 -11.16 16.16
C SER A 808 18.08 -10.13 15.26
N TYR A 809 17.42 -10.63 14.21
CA TYR A 809 16.84 -9.82 13.16
C TYR A 809 15.50 -9.22 13.60
N ARG A 810 15.21 -8.02 13.11
CA ARG A 810 13.94 -7.33 13.32
C ARG A 810 12.89 -7.73 12.29
N VAL A 811 13.34 -7.97 11.06
CA VAL A 811 12.49 -8.37 9.93
C VAL A 811 13.17 -9.51 9.20
N VAL A 812 12.40 -10.54 8.88
CA VAL A 812 12.80 -11.57 7.93
C VAL A 812 11.74 -11.58 6.82
N THR A 813 12.16 -11.31 5.59
CA THR A 813 11.32 -11.41 4.40
C THR A 813 11.59 -12.74 3.71
N LEU A 814 10.57 -13.36 3.14
CA LEU A 814 10.65 -14.63 2.43
C LEU A 814 9.89 -14.56 1.12
N VAL A 815 10.40 -15.22 0.09
CA VAL A 815 9.65 -15.52 -1.13
C VAL A 815 9.54 -17.03 -1.22
N ALA A 816 8.30 -17.50 -1.35
CA ALA A 816 8.02 -18.89 -1.69
C ALA A 816 8.49 -19.12 -3.13
N GLY A 817 9.37 -20.11 -3.32
CA GLY A 817 9.74 -20.54 -4.67
C GLY A 817 8.57 -21.28 -5.33
N ARG A 818 8.78 -21.87 -6.52
CA ARG A 818 7.73 -22.63 -7.22
C ARG A 818 7.04 -23.66 -6.30
N ALA A 819 5.77 -23.96 -6.53
CA ALA A 819 5.12 -25.05 -5.80
C ALA A 819 5.91 -26.38 -5.97
N LEU A 820 6.33 -26.98 -4.86
CA LEU A 820 7.01 -28.28 -4.83
C LEU A 820 6.01 -29.44 -4.85
N ALA A 821 6.50 -30.66 -5.05
CA ALA A 821 5.65 -31.86 -5.09
C ALA A 821 4.83 -31.99 -3.79
N GLY A 822 3.50 -32.08 -3.92
CA GLY A 822 2.57 -32.15 -2.79
C GLY A 822 2.07 -30.79 -2.28
N GLN A 823 2.62 -29.68 -2.76
CA GLN A 823 2.05 -28.35 -2.54
C GLN A 823 0.99 -28.05 -3.60
N THR A 824 -0.16 -27.56 -3.16
CA THR A 824 -1.18 -26.98 -4.05
C THR A 824 -1.52 -25.62 -3.48
N ARG A 825 -1.21 -24.56 -4.24
CA ARG A 825 -1.49 -23.19 -3.81
C ARG A 825 -2.97 -23.05 -3.48
N GLY A 826 -3.26 -22.64 -2.26
CA GLY A 826 -4.61 -22.48 -1.76
C GLY A 826 -4.62 -21.55 -0.54
N PRO A 827 -5.76 -20.96 -0.21
CA PRO A 827 -5.86 -20.17 1.01
C PRO A 827 -5.74 -21.08 2.24
N LEU A 828 -5.32 -20.49 3.36
CA LEU A 828 -5.44 -21.00 4.75
C LEU A 828 -4.21 -21.61 5.44
N ASN A 829 -3.15 -22.06 4.74
CA ASN A 829 -1.97 -22.63 5.42
C ASN A 829 -0.63 -22.22 4.78
N VAL A 830 0.35 -21.85 5.59
CA VAL A 830 1.69 -21.45 5.15
C VAL A 830 2.48 -22.61 4.51
N SER A 831 2.16 -23.85 4.88
CA SER A 831 2.84 -25.06 4.37
C SER A 831 2.57 -25.37 2.89
N VAL A 832 1.58 -24.71 2.27
CA VAL A 832 1.39 -24.79 0.81
C VAL A 832 2.28 -23.80 0.06
N PHE A 833 3.01 -22.96 0.79
CA PHE A 833 3.92 -21.94 0.29
C PHE A 833 5.38 -22.23 0.65
N LEU A 834 5.66 -22.52 1.92
CA LEU A 834 7.00 -22.59 2.48
C LEU A 834 7.39 -24.01 2.90
N GLU A 835 8.67 -24.23 3.22
CA GLU A 835 9.21 -25.53 3.62
C GLU A 835 9.93 -25.53 4.99
N GLY A 836 10.10 -26.73 5.57
CA GLY A 836 10.82 -26.91 6.83
C GLY A 836 10.23 -26.09 7.99
N ILE A 837 11.08 -25.45 8.79
CA ILE A 837 10.62 -24.58 9.89
C ILE A 837 9.93 -23.31 9.39
N ASN A 838 10.14 -22.89 8.14
CA ASN A 838 9.47 -21.71 7.59
C ASN A 838 7.95 -21.98 7.41
N ALA A 839 7.59 -23.25 7.22
CA ALA A 839 6.23 -23.76 7.10
C ALA A 839 5.50 -23.99 8.44
N ASP A 840 6.08 -23.58 9.57
CA ASP A 840 5.52 -23.84 10.91
C ASP A 840 4.08 -23.31 11.06
N SER A 841 3.19 -24.12 11.64
CA SER A 841 1.78 -23.81 11.77
C SER A 841 1.45 -22.59 12.63
N SER A 842 2.38 -22.12 13.47
CA SER A 842 2.23 -20.87 14.24
C SER A 842 2.12 -19.62 13.34
N ARG A 843 2.47 -19.74 12.06
CA ARG A 843 2.31 -18.71 11.02
C ARG A 843 0.96 -18.76 10.29
N ASN A 844 0.09 -19.71 10.62
CA ASN A 844 -1.28 -19.77 10.12
C ASN A 844 -2.22 -18.87 10.93
N GLY A 845 -3.48 -18.79 10.50
CA GLY A 845 -4.48 -17.96 11.16
C GLY A 845 -4.01 -16.51 11.21
N ASP A 846 -4.17 -15.86 12.36
CA ASP A 846 -3.76 -14.47 12.59
C ASP A 846 -2.26 -14.27 12.84
N ALA A 847 -1.51 -15.37 13.03
CA ALA A 847 -0.08 -15.36 13.29
C ALA A 847 0.37 -14.33 14.35
N SER A 848 -0.29 -14.33 15.51
CA SER A 848 -0.01 -13.40 16.63
C SER A 848 1.17 -13.81 17.51
N THR A 849 1.57 -15.08 17.46
CA THR A 849 2.72 -15.63 18.21
C THR A 849 3.52 -16.62 17.35
N PRO A 850 4.00 -16.22 16.16
CA PRO A 850 4.71 -17.12 15.27
C PRO A 850 6.08 -17.47 15.84
N THR A 851 6.57 -18.67 15.51
CA THR A 851 7.95 -19.08 15.84
C THR A 851 8.96 -18.07 15.31
N THR A 852 9.99 -17.77 16.10
CA THR A 852 11.02 -16.77 15.74
C THR A 852 12.15 -17.35 14.89
N ALA A 853 12.16 -18.67 14.67
CA ALA A 853 13.19 -19.37 13.93
C ALA A 853 12.85 -19.51 12.44
N PHE A 854 13.87 -19.35 11.60
CA PHE A 854 13.84 -19.55 10.17
C PHE A 854 14.99 -20.44 9.71
N THR A 855 14.82 -21.10 8.58
CA THR A 855 15.88 -21.84 7.89
C THR A 855 16.13 -21.26 6.51
N SER A 856 17.40 -21.14 6.15
CA SER A 856 17.85 -20.78 4.82
C SER A 856 18.82 -21.84 4.32
N ALA A 857 18.51 -22.45 3.16
CA ALA A 857 19.30 -23.51 2.54
C ALA A 857 19.36 -23.32 1.01
N PRO A 858 20.33 -23.94 0.31
CA PRO A 858 20.32 -23.98 -1.15
C PRO A 858 19.01 -24.60 -1.70
N PRO A 859 18.54 -24.17 -2.89
CA PRO A 859 17.38 -24.78 -3.51
C PRO A 859 17.58 -26.29 -3.74
N SER A 860 16.53 -27.07 -3.50
CA SER A 860 16.49 -28.52 -3.68
C SER A 860 15.10 -28.97 -4.09
N ALA A 861 14.88 -30.29 -4.24
CA ALA A 861 13.58 -30.85 -4.53
C ALA A 861 12.56 -30.68 -3.38
N THR A 862 13.03 -30.38 -2.16
CA THR A 862 12.20 -30.30 -0.94
C THR A 862 12.33 -28.98 -0.20
N PHE A 863 13.05 -28.00 -0.75
CA PHE A 863 13.25 -26.69 -0.13
C PHE A 863 13.60 -25.66 -1.20
N ASN A 864 12.82 -24.60 -1.35
CA ASN A 864 13.14 -23.52 -2.28
C ASN A 864 12.89 -22.10 -1.73
N ASP A 865 12.40 -21.93 -0.50
CA ASP A 865 12.29 -20.62 0.18
C ASP A 865 13.54 -19.73 0.05
N ARG A 866 13.36 -18.46 -0.37
CA ARG A 866 14.43 -17.45 -0.42
C ARG A 866 14.18 -16.33 0.58
N LEU A 867 15.14 -16.10 1.48
CA LEU A 867 14.99 -15.17 2.60
C LEU A 867 15.84 -13.91 2.44
N ALA A 868 15.44 -12.78 3.02
CA ALA A 868 16.25 -11.56 3.23
C ALA A 868 16.05 -11.07 4.67
N TYR A 869 17.13 -10.69 5.37
CA TYR A 869 17.09 -10.45 6.82
C TYR A 869 18.27 -9.62 7.34
#